data_AF-A0A7C3WXL8-F1
#
_entry.id   AF-A0A7C3WXL8-F1
#
_cell.length_a   1.000
_cell.length_b   1.000
_cell.length_c   1.000
_cell.angle_alpha   90.00
_cell.angle_beta   90.00
_cell.angle_gamma   90.00
#
_symmetry.space_group_name_H-M   'P 1'
#
loop_
_entity.id
_entity.type
_entity.pdbx_description
1 polymer ?
#
loop_
_entity_poly.entity_id
_entity_poly.type
_entity_poly.pdbx_seq_one_letter_code
_entity_poly.pdbx_strand_id
1 'polypeptide(L)'
;MGFGTEHDDLAGLQRTNYERIPKYNDLLVSAIADVHNYYHDSLNDYELFIKKKPELEKRNLFLAYLYWFPADILIRIYSSIARISDRILPSALPINPYRTFLSLAVFIIFLAVDFRKGICFSIILLFAMSIQTLQFNFRHNFYLVFIPYLLYFLALNGVLCGFYRLWKDGKEKLDENIHELKKIIKRTLIIAFTVIFFALGVLIVARQIQSYQLTQLFRSYETAEQVPVPYKSYTTDAGTVYALEKPLFLTFEDPFMPDCSFEMNIIVVDFLVDKFPACFQILYDGLDDFSCNLTITHHTPSDNNTAYVRYFIPIYEHIRDLNSDWNRFIGIRIEDTNNLQVQNIYKICNPEHIPLFINYYFIQDELPDLYQKIALYSKTMINPCWKPYGIPVNRMTINNANNAFYNGDITKAYEILQKSMQEEPYSLEYGLALANIYEKAGQMEQAKTVYLQLISNKPHEPILGMKLNNLLTQINLSKEEKQSFWKDVISQLPDSSVAWLYYSRSLDDANAAKEALSKSISLNREIALATPYTSMYYDLKELFSLAMKTEQNSEDTTCPNLSLNKQIAYMLTAGVYLTKNQDYQKALDILLFLLKITPNLHLVYSPIVSALLNTQDADIESIFYYSSTLITLTPYKIEPIIQIEDIYDNTDYLSKKEWVELWSDLKEKAPNSPCILCGLGRAYELSQQTKEAEKIYKKAIGYARKSEECAQLAYYRLAILEYSSGNKNEAISLLKKAIRLYPNNNLFQQLLKEYK
;
A
#
# COMPACT_ATOMS: atom_id res chain seq x y z
N MET A 1 -4.47 6.36 -8.74
CA MET A 1 -5.85 6.02 -9.14
C MET A 1 -6.76 7.15 -8.71
N GLY A 2 -7.72 7.58 -9.55
CA GLY A 2 -8.60 8.70 -9.19
C GLY A 2 -9.89 8.31 -8.47
N PHE A 3 -9.97 7.14 -7.83
CA PHE A 3 -11.14 6.69 -7.04
C PHE A 3 -11.27 7.34 -5.65
N GLY A 4 -10.61 8.47 -5.45
CA GLY A 4 -10.75 9.28 -4.25
C GLY A 4 -12.18 9.80 -4.10
N THR A 5 -12.72 9.75 -2.89
CA THR A 5 -14.04 10.25 -2.53
C THR A 5 -14.24 11.71 -2.92
N GLU A 6 -13.20 12.54 -2.77
CA GLU A 6 -13.20 13.93 -3.22
C GLU A 6 -13.48 14.06 -4.74
N HIS A 7 -12.99 13.11 -5.54
CA HIS A 7 -13.26 13.11 -6.97
C HIS A 7 -14.70 12.67 -7.29
N ASP A 8 -15.29 11.81 -6.46
CA ASP A 8 -16.70 11.45 -6.56
C ASP A 8 -17.60 12.67 -6.21
N ASP A 9 -17.24 13.43 -5.17
CA ASP A 9 -17.89 14.70 -4.80
C ASP A 9 -17.80 15.72 -5.96
N LEU A 10 -16.60 15.90 -6.53
CA LEU A 10 -16.39 16.79 -7.67
C LEU A 10 -17.13 16.31 -8.93
N ALA A 11 -17.28 15.00 -9.13
CA ALA A 11 -18.05 14.42 -10.23
C ALA A 11 -19.56 14.60 -10.03
N GLY A 12 -20.04 14.92 -8.83
CA GLY A 12 -21.46 15.15 -8.54
C GLY A 12 -22.21 13.93 -8.03
N LEU A 13 -21.49 12.94 -7.51
CA LEU A 13 -22.07 11.72 -6.95
C LEU A 13 -22.54 11.97 -5.51
N GLN A 14 -23.65 11.37 -5.12
CA GLN A 14 -24.14 11.35 -3.75
C GLN A 14 -23.25 10.44 -2.89
N ARG A 15 -22.95 10.87 -1.66
CA ARG A 15 -22.25 10.03 -0.69
C ARG A 15 -23.10 8.82 -0.32
N THR A 16 -22.45 7.67 -0.18
CA THR A 16 -23.03 6.43 0.36
C THR A 16 -22.45 6.16 1.74
N ASN A 17 -22.88 5.07 2.36
CA ASN A 17 -22.33 4.58 3.62
C ASN A 17 -20.98 3.83 3.47
N TYR A 18 -20.31 3.98 2.33
CA TYR A 18 -18.99 3.39 2.09
C TYR A 18 -18.13 4.30 1.23
N GLU A 19 -16.82 4.23 1.43
CA GLU A 19 -15.83 4.97 0.64
C GLU A 19 -14.64 4.08 0.27
N ARG A 20 -14.29 4.08 -1.02
CA ARG A 20 -13.16 3.29 -1.54
C ARG A 20 -11.82 3.88 -1.10
N ILE A 21 -11.63 5.18 -1.32
CA ILE A 21 -10.39 5.90 -1.00
C ILE A 21 -10.77 7.27 -0.43
N PRO A 22 -10.65 7.50 0.88
CA PRO A 22 -11.22 8.69 1.52
C PRO A 22 -10.48 9.99 1.14
N LYS A 23 -9.16 9.90 0.92
CA LYS A 23 -8.26 11.02 0.60
C LYS A 23 -7.56 10.79 -0.72
N TYR A 24 -7.51 11.81 -1.58
CA TYR A 24 -6.64 11.74 -2.76
C TYR A 24 -5.17 11.95 -2.36
N ASN A 25 -4.47 10.85 -2.10
CA ASN A 25 -3.03 10.82 -1.84
C ASN A 25 -2.42 9.64 -2.60
N ASP A 26 -1.43 9.90 -3.46
CA ASP A 26 -0.83 8.87 -4.33
C ASP A 26 -0.12 7.77 -3.53
N LEU A 27 0.43 8.09 -2.36
CA LEU A 27 1.03 7.13 -1.44
C LEU A 27 -0.05 6.27 -0.76
N LEU A 28 -1.14 6.87 -0.27
CA LEU A 28 -2.26 6.11 0.31
C LEU A 28 -2.86 5.13 -0.71
N VAL A 29 -3.02 5.54 -1.97
CA VAL A 29 -3.49 4.65 -3.04
C VAL A 29 -2.51 3.49 -3.26
N SER A 30 -1.21 3.75 -3.17
CA SER A 30 -0.18 2.72 -3.31
C SER A 30 -0.18 1.77 -2.10
N ALA A 31 -0.41 2.28 -0.89
CA ALA A 31 -0.59 1.49 0.32
C ALA A 31 -1.80 0.55 0.22
N ILE A 32 -2.95 1.06 -0.20
CA ILE A 32 -4.17 0.23 -0.41
C ILE A 32 -3.90 -0.87 -1.44
N ALA A 33 -3.18 -0.54 -2.53
CA ALA A 33 -2.85 -1.50 -3.57
C ALA A 33 -1.90 -2.60 -3.05
N ASP A 34 -0.81 -2.24 -2.39
CA ASP A 34 0.14 -3.21 -1.82
C ASP A 34 -0.57 -4.17 -0.84
N VAL A 35 -1.30 -3.61 0.13
CA VAL A 35 -2.05 -4.39 1.13
C VAL A 35 -3.08 -5.30 0.47
N HIS A 36 -3.81 -4.82 -0.54
CA HIS A 36 -4.78 -5.65 -1.24
C HIS A 36 -4.12 -6.88 -1.85
N ASN A 37 -2.97 -6.73 -2.52
CA ASN A 37 -2.24 -7.85 -3.11
C ASN A 37 -1.63 -8.75 -2.02
N TYR A 38 -1.09 -8.19 -0.93
CA TYR A 38 -0.56 -8.98 0.19
C TYR A 38 -1.58 -9.98 0.78
N TYR A 39 -2.84 -9.57 0.93
CA TYR A 39 -3.88 -10.43 1.49
C TYR A 39 -4.56 -11.37 0.47
N HIS A 40 -4.46 -11.09 -0.83
CA HIS A 40 -5.21 -11.82 -1.87
C HIS A 40 -4.34 -12.64 -2.83
N ASP A 41 -3.07 -12.31 -2.98
CA ASP A 41 -2.13 -13.07 -3.80
C ASP A 41 -1.45 -14.17 -2.96
N SER A 42 -0.92 -15.20 -3.63
CA SER A 42 -0.23 -16.28 -2.93
C SER A 42 1.11 -15.79 -2.37
N LEU A 43 1.41 -16.15 -1.11
CA LEU A 43 2.69 -15.81 -0.45
C LEU A 43 3.93 -16.25 -1.26
N ASN A 44 3.81 -17.31 -2.06
CA ASN A 44 4.92 -17.82 -2.89
C ASN A 44 5.30 -16.86 -4.03
N ASP A 45 4.34 -16.03 -4.46
CA ASP A 45 4.55 -15.04 -5.52
C ASP A 45 5.05 -13.70 -4.96
N TYR A 46 5.00 -13.46 -3.64
CA TYR A 46 5.18 -12.13 -3.05
C TYR A 46 6.58 -11.52 -3.28
N GLU A 47 7.64 -12.34 -3.34
CA GLU A 47 8.99 -11.86 -3.69
C GLU A 47 9.15 -11.50 -5.19
N LEU A 48 8.29 -12.01 -6.08
CA LEU A 48 8.20 -11.56 -7.48
C LEU A 48 7.54 -10.17 -7.59
N PHE A 49 6.79 -9.73 -6.57
CA PHE A 49 6.07 -8.45 -6.57
C PHE A 49 6.92 -7.27 -6.08
N ILE A 50 7.69 -7.43 -5.00
CA ILE A 50 8.37 -6.28 -4.35
C ILE A 50 9.53 -5.70 -5.16
N LYS A 51 10.05 -6.43 -6.16
CA LYS A 51 10.91 -5.87 -7.21
C LYS A 51 10.27 -6.00 -8.59
N LYS A 52 9.29 -5.15 -8.94
CA LYS A 52 9.39 -4.24 -10.13
C LYS A 52 8.09 -3.63 -10.69
N LYS A 53 6.87 -3.76 -10.17
CA LYS A 53 5.70 -3.10 -10.84
C LYS A 53 4.58 -2.64 -9.90
N PRO A 54 4.72 -1.47 -9.22
CA PRO A 54 3.59 -0.81 -8.53
C PRO A 54 2.34 -0.63 -9.42
N GLU A 55 2.54 -0.55 -10.73
CA GLU A 55 1.46 -0.51 -11.73
C GLU A 55 0.65 -1.81 -11.79
N LEU A 56 1.25 -2.96 -11.53
CA LEU A 56 0.58 -4.26 -11.52
C LEU A 56 -0.34 -4.38 -10.30
N GLU A 57 0.16 -4.03 -9.12
CA GLU A 57 -0.60 -4.01 -7.87
C GLU A 57 -1.82 -3.08 -7.99
N LYS A 58 -1.57 -1.87 -8.52
CA LYS A 58 -2.63 -0.91 -8.83
C LYS A 58 -3.63 -1.47 -9.84
N ARG A 59 -3.16 -2.16 -10.88
CA ARG A 59 -4.08 -2.80 -11.84
C ARG A 59 -4.96 -3.86 -11.16
N ASN A 60 -4.41 -4.67 -10.28
CA ASN A 60 -5.16 -5.71 -9.56
C ASN A 60 -6.25 -5.10 -8.66
N LEU A 61 -5.89 -4.09 -7.86
CA LEU A 61 -6.87 -3.35 -7.04
C LEU A 61 -7.94 -2.67 -7.90
N PHE A 62 -7.58 -2.11 -9.06
CA PHE A 62 -8.55 -1.53 -9.99
C PHE A 62 -9.53 -2.59 -10.54
N LEU A 63 -9.04 -3.79 -10.88
CA LEU A 63 -9.87 -4.90 -11.30
C LEU A 63 -10.80 -5.36 -10.17
N ALA A 64 -10.34 -5.35 -8.92
CA ALA A 64 -11.18 -5.61 -7.76
C ALA A 64 -12.30 -4.56 -7.64
N TYR A 65 -12.00 -3.27 -7.82
CA TYR A 65 -13.05 -2.23 -7.84
C TYR A 65 -14.04 -2.41 -8.99
N LEU A 66 -13.59 -2.83 -10.17
CA LEU A 66 -14.50 -3.18 -11.27
C LEU A 66 -15.39 -4.36 -10.95
N TYR A 67 -14.86 -5.35 -10.23
CA TYR A 67 -15.62 -6.51 -9.78
C TYR A 67 -16.66 -6.11 -8.73
N TRP A 68 -16.28 -5.39 -7.66
CA TRP A 68 -17.15 -5.08 -6.52
C TRP A 68 -18.09 -3.90 -6.74
N PHE A 69 -17.73 -2.94 -7.61
CA PHE A 69 -18.50 -1.70 -7.82
C PHE A 69 -18.85 -1.41 -9.29
N PRO A 70 -19.40 -2.37 -10.06
CA PRO A 70 -19.69 -2.16 -11.48
C PRO A 70 -20.73 -1.06 -11.72
N ALA A 71 -21.74 -0.94 -10.85
CA ALA A 71 -22.76 0.11 -10.96
C ALA A 71 -22.22 1.49 -10.60
N ASP A 72 -21.35 1.58 -9.58
CA ASP A 72 -20.75 2.86 -9.19
C ASP A 72 -19.79 3.38 -10.25
N ILE A 73 -19.07 2.50 -10.95
CA ILE A 73 -18.20 2.90 -12.05
C ILE A 73 -19.04 3.40 -13.23
N LEU A 74 -20.17 2.75 -13.54
CA LEU A 74 -21.10 3.22 -14.56
C LEU A 74 -21.74 4.57 -14.19
N ILE A 75 -22.22 4.74 -12.95
CA ILE A 75 -22.83 6.00 -12.54
C ILE A 75 -21.81 7.12 -12.50
N ARG A 76 -20.55 6.82 -12.15
CA ARG A 76 -19.44 7.77 -12.24
C ARG A 76 -19.19 8.20 -13.68
N ILE A 77 -19.21 7.29 -14.65
CA ILE A 77 -19.14 7.64 -16.08
C ILE A 77 -20.29 8.58 -16.47
N TYR A 78 -21.52 8.26 -16.07
CA TYR A 78 -22.69 9.10 -16.36
C TYR A 78 -22.60 10.48 -15.70
N SER A 79 -22.10 10.53 -14.46
CA SER A 79 -21.90 11.76 -13.69
C SER A 79 -20.83 12.63 -14.32
N SER A 80 -19.69 12.06 -14.75
CA SER A 80 -18.66 12.81 -15.48
C SER A 80 -19.20 13.41 -16.78
N ILE A 81 -20.05 12.67 -17.51
CA ILE A 81 -20.71 13.17 -18.72
C ILE A 81 -21.67 14.32 -18.40
N ALA A 82 -22.50 14.13 -17.37
CA ALA A 82 -23.46 15.12 -16.93
C ALA A 82 -22.79 16.41 -16.43
N ARG A 83 -21.67 16.28 -15.71
CA ARG A 83 -20.92 17.38 -15.11
C ARG A 83 -20.25 18.27 -16.15
N ILE A 84 -19.61 17.68 -17.15
CA ILE A 84 -18.99 18.41 -18.27
C ILE A 84 -20.05 19.26 -18.99
N SER A 85 -21.29 18.78 -19.05
CA SER A 85 -22.40 19.49 -19.71
C SER A 85 -23.01 20.63 -18.87
N ASP A 86 -22.81 20.61 -17.54
CA ASP A 86 -23.39 21.58 -16.61
C ASP A 86 -22.48 22.81 -16.38
N ARG A 87 -21.20 22.57 -16.04
CA ARG A 87 -20.27 23.59 -15.54
C ARG A 87 -18.83 23.40 -16.00
N ILE A 88 -18.15 24.54 -16.11
CA ILE A 88 -16.76 24.72 -16.55
C ILE A 88 -15.75 24.26 -15.50
N LEU A 89 -15.98 24.64 -14.25
CA LEU A 89 -15.11 24.32 -13.12
C LEU A 89 -15.67 23.11 -12.37
N PRO A 90 -14.84 22.12 -12.02
CA PRO A 90 -15.20 21.12 -11.03
C PRO A 90 -15.63 21.83 -9.74
N SER A 91 -16.73 21.37 -9.15
CA SER A 91 -17.22 21.89 -7.88
C SER A 91 -17.88 20.76 -7.13
N ALA A 92 -17.77 20.71 -5.79
CA ALA A 92 -18.49 19.76 -4.95
C ALA A 92 -20.00 20.08 -4.81
N LEU A 93 -20.54 20.98 -5.65
CA LEU A 93 -21.97 21.26 -5.73
C LEU A 93 -22.68 20.20 -6.58
N PRO A 94 -23.97 19.90 -6.34
CA PRO A 94 -24.73 19.01 -7.23
C PRO A 94 -24.83 19.48 -8.68
N ILE A 95 -25.06 18.55 -9.60
CA ILE A 95 -25.20 18.82 -11.04
C ILE A 95 -26.53 19.53 -11.32
N ASN A 96 -26.51 20.59 -12.15
CA ASN A 96 -27.76 21.21 -12.62
C ASN A 96 -28.43 20.34 -13.69
N PRO A 97 -29.58 19.72 -13.41
CA PRO A 97 -30.21 18.79 -14.33
C PRO A 97 -30.66 19.48 -15.63
N TYR A 98 -31.13 20.72 -15.58
CA TYR A 98 -31.67 21.42 -16.75
C TYR A 98 -30.62 21.66 -17.83
N ARG A 99 -29.40 22.05 -17.43
CA ARG A 99 -28.29 22.27 -18.37
C ARG A 99 -27.81 20.97 -19.00
N THR A 100 -27.70 19.92 -18.19
CA THR A 100 -27.34 18.59 -18.66
C THR A 100 -28.37 18.05 -19.65
N PHE A 101 -29.66 18.12 -19.33
CA PHE A 101 -30.73 17.68 -20.23
C PHE A 101 -30.75 18.46 -21.53
N LEU A 102 -30.54 19.78 -21.48
CA LEU A 102 -30.44 20.61 -22.68
C LEU A 102 -29.28 20.18 -23.59
N SER A 103 -28.08 20.02 -23.04
CA SER A 103 -26.90 19.59 -23.79
C SER A 103 -27.06 18.19 -24.40
N LEU A 104 -27.63 17.24 -23.64
CA LEU A 104 -27.92 15.89 -24.14
C LEU A 104 -28.98 15.91 -25.25
N ALA A 105 -30.03 16.73 -25.12
CA ALA A 105 -31.04 16.87 -26.16
C ALA A 105 -30.45 17.43 -27.46
N VAL A 106 -29.62 18.47 -27.37
CA VAL A 106 -28.90 19.04 -28.53
C VAL A 106 -28.02 17.98 -29.21
N PHE A 107 -27.30 17.18 -28.43
CA PHE A 107 -26.46 16.11 -28.96
C PHE A 107 -27.27 15.01 -29.69
N ILE A 108 -28.39 14.57 -29.13
CA ILE A 108 -29.28 13.58 -29.77
C ILE A 108 -29.87 14.16 -31.06
N ILE A 109 -30.26 15.43 -31.07
CA ILE A 109 -30.74 16.12 -32.28
C ILE A 109 -29.65 16.17 -33.34
N PHE A 110 -28.41 16.50 -32.99
CA PHE A 110 -27.28 16.52 -33.92
C PHE A 110 -27.05 15.15 -34.57
N LEU A 111 -27.08 14.08 -33.78
CA LEU A 111 -27.03 12.69 -34.26
C LEU A 111 -28.19 12.34 -35.20
N ALA A 112 -29.38 12.88 -34.96
CA ALA A 112 -30.56 12.63 -35.81
C ALA A 112 -30.49 13.35 -37.16
N VAL A 113 -29.89 14.55 -37.20
CA VAL A 113 -29.70 15.35 -38.42
C VAL A 113 -28.68 14.69 -39.35
N ASP A 114 -27.49 14.35 -38.85
CA ASP A 114 -26.44 13.68 -39.62
C ASP A 114 -25.80 12.56 -38.78
N PHE A 115 -26.28 11.34 -39.00
CA PHE A 115 -25.87 10.18 -38.21
C PHE A 115 -24.37 9.90 -38.33
N ARG A 116 -23.76 10.10 -39.50
CA ARG A 116 -22.33 9.80 -39.71
C ARG A 116 -21.46 10.81 -38.97
N LYS A 117 -21.74 12.10 -39.14
CA LYS A 117 -21.01 13.16 -38.41
C LYS A 117 -21.26 13.08 -36.92
N GLY A 118 -22.50 12.77 -36.52
CA GLY A 118 -22.88 12.55 -35.14
C GLY A 118 -22.09 11.40 -34.50
N ILE A 119 -21.93 10.26 -35.17
CA ILE A 119 -21.10 9.15 -34.66
C ILE A 119 -19.63 9.56 -34.54
N CYS A 120 -19.04 10.16 -35.58
CA CYS A 120 -17.64 10.60 -35.52
C CYS A 120 -17.43 11.57 -34.35
N PHE A 121 -18.35 12.52 -34.18
CA PHE A 121 -18.33 13.45 -33.05
C PHE A 121 -18.48 12.72 -31.71
N SER A 122 -19.35 11.70 -31.63
CA SER A 122 -19.54 10.87 -30.43
C SER A 122 -18.26 10.14 -30.04
N ILE A 123 -17.53 9.57 -31.00
CA ILE A 123 -16.27 8.86 -30.73
C ILE A 123 -15.20 9.82 -30.18
N ILE A 124 -15.05 11.00 -30.80
CA ILE A 124 -14.11 12.04 -30.35
C ILE A 124 -14.48 12.53 -28.95
N LEU A 125 -15.78 12.75 -28.71
CA LEU A 125 -16.30 13.21 -27.44
C LEU A 125 -16.06 12.16 -26.34
N LEU A 126 -16.37 10.89 -26.60
CA LEU A 126 -16.11 9.79 -25.66
C LEU A 126 -14.61 9.63 -25.37
N PHE A 127 -13.76 9.74 -26.38
CA PHE A 127 -12.30 9.70 -26.19
C PHE A 127 -11.84 10.85 -25.28
N ALA A 128 -12.27 12.09 -25.55
CA ALA A 128 -11.91 13.26 -24.75
C ALA A 128 -12.43 13.19 -23.31
N MET A 129 -13.61 12.60 -23.11
CA MET A 129 -14.26 12.45 -21.81
C MET A 129 -13.75 11.26 -21.00
N SER A 130 -13.13 10.26 -21.64
CA SER A 130 -12.68 9.02 -20.98
C SER A 130 -11.70 9.27 -19.84
N ILE A 131 -10.88 10.31 -19.90
CA ILE A 131 -9.91 10.61 -18.83
C ILE A 131 -10.60 11.08 -17.53
N GLN A 132 -11.78 11.71 -17.66
CA GLN A 132 -12.57 12.25 -16.54
C GLN A 132 -13.31 11.16 -15.77
N THR A 133 -13.46 9.97 -16.34
CA THR A 133 -14.07 8.84 -15.62
C THR A 133 -13.09 8.25 -14.62
N LEU A 134 -11.78 8.28 -14.93
CA LEU A 134 -10.72 7.78 -14.07
C LEU A 134 -10.25 8.79 -13.03
N GLN A 135 -10.10 10.07 -13.38
CA GLN A 135 -9.69 11.12 -12.43
C GLN A 135 -10.39 12.46 -12.71
N PHE A 136 -11.42 12.77 -11.90
CA PHE A 136 -12.16 14.02 -12.01
C PHE A 136 -11.45 15.14 -11.22
N ASN A 137 -10.48 15.80 -11.86
CA ASN A 137 -9.69 16.89 -11.28
C ASN A 137 -9.65 18.11 -12.22
N PHE A 138 -9.56 19.31 -11.66
CA PHE A 138 -9.47 20.57 -12.40
C PHE A 138 -8.40 20.56 -13.48
N ARG A 139 -7.20 20.05 -13.15
CA ARG A 139 -6.06 19.96 -14.09
C ARG A 139 -6.37 19.16 -15.37
N HIS A 140 -7.35 18.24 -15.30
CA HIS A 140 -7.76 17.45 -16.46
C HIS A 140 -9.01 18.03 -17.12
N ASN A 141 -9.91 18.66 -16.37
CA ASN A 141 -11.19 19.17 -16.88
C ASN A 141 -11.05 20.49 -17.67
N PHE A 142 -10.01 21.28 -17.40
CA PHE A 142 -9.80 22.58 -18.04
C PHE A 142 -9.83 22.53 -19.59
N TYR A 143 -9.28 21.47 -20.19
CA TYR A 143 -9.27 21.33 -21.66
C TYR A 143 -10.63 20.98 -22.27
N LEU A 144 -11.60 20.56 -21.46
CA LEU A 144 -12.95 20.15 -21.89
C LEU A 144 -14.00 21.26 -21.72
N VAL A 145 -13.58 22.41 -21.19
CA VAL A 145 -14.43 23.58 -20.91
C VAL A 145 -15.16 24.10 -22.14
N PHE A 146 -14.62 23.90 -23.35
CA PHE A 146 -15.25 24.36 -24.58
C PHE A 146 -16.45 23.50 -25.02
N ILE A 147 -16.63 22.29 -24.49
CA ILE A 147 -17.65 21.33 -24.95
C ILE A 147 -19.07 21.88 -24.80
N PRO A 148 -19.51 22.42 -23.64
CA PRO A 148 -20.83 23.04 -23.52
C PRO A 148 -21.05 24.17 -24.52
N TYR A 149 -20.04 25.02 -24.71
CA TYR A 149 -20.11 26.12 -25.66
C TYR A 149 -20.25 25.62 -27.10
N LEU A 150 -19.48 24.59 -27.47
CA LEU A 150 -19.59 23.96 -28.78
C LEU A 150 -21.01 23.41 -29.01
N LEU A 151 -21.60 22.74 -28.03
CA LEU A 151 -22.98 22.25 -28.13
C LEU A 151 -23.98 23.40 -28.28
N TYR A 152 -23.85 24.48 -27.48
CA TYR A 152 -24.72 25.64 -27.61
C TYR A 152 -24.57 26.36 -28.95
N PHE A 153 -23.35 26.47 -29.49
CA PHE A 153 -23.12 27.04 -30.82
C PHE A 153 -23.67 26.16 -31.94
N LEU A 154 -23.57 24.82 -31.81
CA LEU A 154 -24.19 23.89 -32.75
C LEU A 154 -25.72 24.02 -32.74
N ALA A 155 -26.32 24.15 -31.56
CA ALA A 155 -27.76 24.40 -31.42
C ALA A 155 -28.16 25.72 -32.08
N LEU A 156 -27.44 26.81 -31.78
CA LEU A 156 -27.69 28.12 -32.36
C LEU A 156 -27.54 28.09 -33.89
N ASN A 157 -26.47 27.48 -34.41
CA ASN A 157 -26.26 27.34 -35.85
C ASN A 157 -27.38 26.52 -36.51
N GLY A 158 -27.83 25.43 -35.87
CA GLY A 158 -28.97 24.64 -36.35
C GLY A 158 -30.25 25.48 -36.45
N VAL A 159 -30.53 26.29 -35.42
CA VAL A 159 -31.68 27.21 -35.40
C VAL A 159 -31.57 28.27 -36.50
N LEU A 160 -30.40 28.92 -36.64
CA LEU A 160 -30.16 29.94 -37.66
C LEU A 160 -30.26 29.39 -39.09
N CYS A 161 -29.67 28.21 -39.35
CA CYS A 161 -29.82 27.53 -40.64
C CYS A 161 -31.29 27.14 -40.91
N GLY A 162 -32.02 26.70 -39.88
CA GLY A 162 -33.45 26.42 -39.96
C GLY A 162 -34.27 27.65 -40.36
N PHE A 163 -34.07 28.77 -39.66
CA PHE A 163 -34.72 30.04 -40.00
C PHE A 163 -34.34 30.54 -41.40
N TYR A 164 -33.06 30.45 -41.79
CA TYR A 164 -32.62 30.83 -43.12
C TYR A 164 -33.30 30.00 -44.22
N ARG A 165 -33.43 28.68 -44.03
CA ARG A 165 -34.16 27.81 -44.98
C ARG A 165 -35.65 28.14 -45.06
N LEU A 166 -36.30 28.34 -43.91
CA LEU A 166 -37.70 28.75 -43.87
C LEU A 166 -37.94 30.11 -44.54
N TRP A 167 -37.00 31.04 -44.38
CA TRP A 167 -37.05 32.37 -45.00
C TRP A 167 -36.76 32.35 -46.50
N LYS A 168 -35.77 31.55 -46.93
CA LYS A 168 -35.33 31.46 -48.34
C LYS A 168 -36.28 30.64 -49.20
N ASP A 169 -36.73 29.47 -48.72
CA ASP A 169 -37.51 28.54 -49.52
C ASP A 169 -39.03 28.78 -49.41
N GLY A 170 -39.47 29.60 -48.43
CA GLY A 170 -40.85 30.10 -48.32
C GLY A 170 -41.94 29.02 -48.29
N LYS A 171 -43.20 29.44 -48.47
CA LYS A 171 -44.39 28.56 -48.49
C LYS A 171 -44.38 27.48 -49.60
N GLU A 172 -43.52 27.60 -50.62
CA GLU A 172 -43.54 26.73 -51.81
C GLU A 172 -43.06 25.30 -51.55
N LYS A 173 -42.27 25.06 -50.49
CA LYS A 173 -41.78 23.73 -50.09
C LYS A 173 -42.16 23.33 -48.66
N LEU A 174 -43.28 23.85 -48.17
CA LEU A 174 -43.70 23.64 -46.78
C LEU A 174 -43.87 22.14 -46.45
N ASP A 175 -44.46 21.36 -47.36
CA ASP A 175 -44.71 19.93 -47.16
C ASP A 175 -43.42 19.09 -47.17
N GLU A 176 -42.46 19.41 -48.04
CA GLU A 176 -41.14 18.76 -48.08
C GLU A 176 -40.35 19.05 -46.78
N ASN A 177 -40.38 20.29 -46.32
CA ASN A 177 -39.74 20.70 -45.06
C ASN A 177 -40.40 20.04 -43.84
N ILE A 178 -41.73 19.88 -43.83
CA ILE A 178 -42.46 19.15 -42.79
C ILE A 178 -42.12 17.65 -42.82
N HIS A 179 -41.93 17.06 -44.01
CA HIS A 179 -41.55 15.66 -44.15
C HIS A 179 -40.16 15.37 -43.56
N GLU A 180 -39.16 16.19 -43.89
CA GLU A 180 -37.82 16.06 -43.31
C GLU A 180 -37.81 16.35 -41.80
N LEU A 181 -38.62 17.29 -41.31
CA LEU A 181 -38.78 17.52 -39.87
C LEU A 181 -39.38 16.30 -39.16
N LYS A 182 -40.45 15.69 -39.69
CA LYS A 182 -41.04 14.45 -39.14
C LYS A 182 -40.04 13.31 -39.10
N LYS A 183 -39.20 13.19 -40.13
CA LYS A 183 -38.12 12.19 -40.20
C LYS A 183 -37.04 12.42 -39.15
N ILE A 184 -36.63 13.67 -38.92
CA ILE A 184 -35.69 14.03 -37.84
C ILE A 184 -36.32 13.69 -36.48
N ILE A 185 -37.57 14.10 -36.22
CA ILE A 185 -38.29 13.79 -34.96
C ILE A 185 -38.33 12.28 -34.72
N LYS A 186 -38.71 11.49 -35.73
CA LYS A 186 -38.75 10.02 -35.61
C LYS A 186 -37.36 9.45 -35.28
N ARG A 187 -36.30 9.95 -35.94
CA ARG A 187 -34.91 9.55 -35.65
C ARG A 187 -34.49 9.94 -34.24
N THR A 188 -34.78 11.16 -33.80
CA THR A 188 -34.50 11.64 -32.44
C THR A 188 -35.17 10.74 -31.40
N LEU A 189 -36.45 10.38 -31.59
CA LEU A 189 -37.16 9.48 -30.68
C LEU A 189 -36.54 8.08 -30.63
N ILE A 190 -36.19 7.51 -31.77
CA ILE A 190 -35.53 6.18 -31.85
C ILE A 190 -34.17 6.22 -31.16
N ILE A 191 -33.34 7.24 -31.45
CA ILE A 191 -32.02 7.38 -30.86
C ILE A 191 -32.13 7.62 -29.35
N ALA A 192 -33.01 8.51 -28.91
CA ALA A 192 -33.25 8.77 -27.49
C ALA A 192 -33.70 7.51 -26.76
N PHE A 193 -34.68 6.78 -27.30
CA PHE A 193 -35.13 5.51 -26.73
C PHE A 193 -33.99 4.49 -26.63
N THR A 194 -33.20 4.35 -27.70
CA THR A 194 -32.07 3.41 -27.74
C THR A 194 -31.02 3.77 -26.68
N VAL A 195 -30.62 5.05 -26.60
CA VAL A 195 -29.64 5.53 -25.61
C VAL A 195 -30.15 5.32 -24.20
N ILE A 196 -31.40 5.68 -23.90
CA ILE A 196 -32.01 5.51 -22.58
C ILE A 196 -32.13 4.03 -22.22
N PHE A 197 -32.57 3.18 -23.16
CA PHE A 197 -32.74 1.75 -22.94
C PHE A 197 -31.41 1.07 -22.60
N PHE A 198 -30.34 1.34 -23.36
CA PHE A 198 -29.04 0.77 -23.07
C PHE A 198 -28.41 1.36 -21.80
N ALA A 199 -28.51 2.68 -21.58
CA ALA A 199 -27.95 3.32 -20.39
C ALA A 199 -28.64 2.82 -19.11
N LEU A 200 -29.97 2.79 -19.06
CA LEU A 200 -30.71 2.32 -17.89
C LEU A 200 -30.67 0.79 -17.77
N GLY A 201 -30.78 0.06 -18.87
CA GLY A 201 -30.77 -1.41 -18.87
C GLY A 201 -29.46 -1.97 -18.34
N VAL A 202 -28.32 -1.46 -18.83
CA VAL A 202 -27.00 -1.88 -18.34
C VAL A 202 -26.81 -1.48 -16.88
N LEU A 203 -27.26 -0.28 -16.49
CA LEU A 203 -27.18 0.17 -15.10
C LEU A 203 -28.01 -0.68 -14.14
N ILE A 204 -29.22 -1.09 -14.52
CA ILE A 204 -30.09 -1.95 -13.69
C ILE A 204 -29.42 -3.30 -13.46
N VAL A 205 -28.90 -3.93 -14.51
CA VAL A 205 -28.18 -5.21 -14.39
C VAL A 205 -26.95 -5.06 -13.50
N ALA A 206 -26.15 -4.00 -13.71
CA ALA A 206 -24.97 -3.73 -12.90
C ALA A 206 -25.34 -3.50 -11.42
N ARG A 207 -26.44 -2.79 -11.13
CA ARG A 207 -26.93 -2.58 -9.77
C ARG A 207 -27.33 -3.88 -9.09
N GLN A 208 -27.94 -4.81 -9.81
CA GLN A 208 -28.30 -6.11 -9.26
C GLN A 208 -27.05 -6.92 -8.88
N ILE A 209 -26.05 -6.94 -9.77
CA ILE A 209 -24.76 -7.61 -9.53
C ILE A 209 -24.05 -6.98 -8.33
N GLN A 210 -23.93 -5.66 -8.32
CA GLN A 210 -23.28 -4.93 -7.24
C GLN A 210 -24.01 -5.11 -5.90
N SER A 211 -25.34 -5.10 -5.89
CA SER A 211 -26.13 -5.29 -4.66
C SER A 211 -25.87 -6.66 -4.04
N TYR A 212 -25.78 -7.71 -4.86
CA TYR A 212 -25.42 -9.05 -4.39
C TYR A 212 -24.01 -9.10 -3.81
N GLN A 213 -23.04 -8.51 -4.51
CA GLN A 213 -21.64 -8.47 -4.07
C GLN A 213 -21.48 -7.67 -2.77
N LEU A 214 -21.97 -6.42 -2.72
CA LEU A 214 -21.81 -5.58 -1.54
C LEU A 214 -22.53 -6.13 -0.31
N THR A 215 -23.66 -6.83 -0.48
CA THR A 215 -24.30 -7.52 0.66
C THR A 215 -23.37 -8.57 1.28
N GLN A 216 -22.59 -9.30 0.47
CA GLN A 216 -21.61 -10.26 0.99
C GLN A 216 -20.41 -9.56 1.61
N LEU A 217 -19.92 -8.48 0.99
CA LEU A 217 -18.82 -7.69 1.52
C LEU A 217 -19.18 -7.10 2.88
N PHE A 218 -20.32 -6.41 3.01
CA PHE A 218 -20.77 -5.81 4.26
C PHE A 218 -21.01 -6.84 5.36
N ARG A 219 -21.55 -8.02 5.01
CA ARG A 219 -21.68 -9.12 5.95
C ARG A 219 -20.32 -9.55 6.51
N SER A 220 -19.26 -9.58 5.70
CA SER A 220 -17.91 -9.93 6.18
C SER A 220 -17.39 -8.93 7.22
N TYR A 221 -17.70 -7.64 7.07
CA TYR A 221 -17.40 -6.60 8.07
C TYR A 221 -18.21 -6.76 9.36
N GLU A 222 -19.52 -6.99 9.24
CA GLU A 222 -20.40 -7.13 10.40
C GLU A 222 -20.11 -8.38 11.23
N THR A 223 -19.64 -9.46 10.61
CA THR A 223 -19.29 -10.72 11.29
C THR A 223 -17.83 -10.79 11.74
N ALA A 224 -17.02 -9.76 11.46
CA ALA A 224 -15.60 -9.76 11.80
C ALA A 224 -15.40 -9.76 13.32
N GLU A 225 -14.39 -10.49 13.78
CA GLU A 225 -14.07 -10.54 15.21
C GLU A 225 -13.36 -9.25 15.62
N GLN A 226 -13.79 -8.68 16.75
CA GLN A 226 -13.31 -7.37 17.20
C GLN A 226 -12.87 -7.40 18.66
N VAL A 227 -11.83 -6.63 18.98
CA VAL A 227 -11.30 -6.44 20.34
C VAL A 227 -11.29 -4.96 20.70
N PRO A 228 -11.66 -4.57 21.93
CA PRO A 228 -11.66 -3.17 22.34
C PRO A 228 -10.24 -2.61 22.36
N VAL A 229 -10.09 -1.35 21.97
CA VAL A 229 -8.82 -0.62 21.96
C VAL A 229 -8.90 0.54 22.97
N PRO A 230 -8.01 0.59 23.97
CA PRO A 230 -8.00 1.68 24.95
C PRO A 230 -7.55 2.99 24.30
N TYR A 231 -8.22 4.07 24.69
CA TYR A 231 -7.94 5.42 24.21
C TYR A 231 -8.06 6.45 25.33
N LYS A 232 -7.39 7.58 25.15
CA LYS A 232 -7.43 8.74 26.04
C LYS A 232 -7.94 9.96 25.29
N SER A 233 -8.80 10.73 25.93
CA SER A 233 -9.36 11.96 25.37
C SER A 233 -8.51 13.18 25.73
N TYR A 234 -8.26 14.05 24.75
CA TYR A 234 -7.59 15.34 24.88
C TYR A 234 -8.49 16.41 24.32
N THR A 235 -8.72 17.49 25.06
CA THR A 235 -9.53 18.62 24.57
C THR A 235 -8.58 19.70 24.05
N THR A 236 -8.74 20.09 22.79
CA THR A 236 -8.02 21.19 22.16
C THR A 236 -8.99 22.23 21.64
N ASP A 237 -8.47 23.38 21.21
CA ASP A 237 -9.28 24.43 20.58
C ASP A 237 -9.98 23.96 19.29
N ALA A 238 -9.43 22.94 18.64
CA ALA A 238 -9.97 22.36 17.42
C ALA A 238 -10.99 21.22 17.67
N GLY A 239 -11.22 20.82 18.92
CA GLY A 239 -12.14 19.75 19.29
C GLY A 239 -11.54 18.72 20.25
N THR A 240 -12.28 17.64 20.49
CA THR A 240 -11.83 16.54 21.34
C THR A 240 -11.15 15.47 20.49
N VAL A 241 -9.91 15.11 20.85
CA VAL A 241 -9.12 14.05 20.24
C VAL A 241 -9.17 12.81 21.12
N TYR A 242 -9.59 11.69 20.55
CA TYR A 242 -9.57 10.36 21.15
C TYR A 242 -8.35 9.63 20.61
N ALA A 243 -7.22 9.73 21.32
CA ALA A 243 -5.94 9.15 20.91
C ALA A 243 -5.73 7.78 21.53
N LEU A 244 -5.22 6.82 20.76
CA LEU A 244 -4.95 5.48 21.23
C LEU A 244 -3.84 5.47 22.29
N GLU A 245 -3.99 4.61 23.29
CA GLU A 245 -2.97 4.41 24.32
C GLU A 245 -1.83 3.51 23.84
N LYS A 246 -2.17 2.52 22.99
CA LYS A 246 -1.22 1.61 22.34
C LYS A 246 -1.33 1.78 20.83
N PRO A 247 -0.20 1.79 20.09
CA PRO A 247 -0.24 1.81 18.63
C PRO A 247 -0.87 0.52 18.10
N LEU A 248 -1.47 0.57 16.90
CA LEU A 248 -2.11 -0.60 16.28
C LEU A 248 -1.10 -1.58 15.69
N PHE A 249 0.12 -1.10 15.43
CA PHE A 249 1.22 -1.84 14.83
C PHE A 249 2.53 -1.52 15.54
N LEU A 250 3.29 -2.57 15.89
CA LEU A 250 4.60 -2.48 16.49
C LEU A 250 5.67 -2.99 15.53
N THR A 251 6.73 -2.20 15.35
CA THR A 251 7.96 -2.66 14.71
C THR A 251 9.17 -2.07 15.44
N PHE A 252 10.19 -2.91 15.67
CA PHE A 252 11.41 -2.57 16.42
C PHE A 252 12.68 -2.74 15.58
N GLU A 253 12.58 -3.40 14.44
CA GLU A 253 13.67 -3.65 13.50
C GLU A 253 13.18 -3.43 12.07
N ASP A 254 14.11 -3.11 11.18
CA ASP A 254 13.81 -3.22 9.75
C ASP A 254 13.40 -4.67 9.45
N PRO A 255 12.24 -4.87 8.79
CA PRO A 255 11.80 -6.21 8.47
C PRO A 255 12.86 -6.93 7.63
N PHE A 256 13.24 -8.14 8.05
CA PHE A 256 14.19 -8.97 7.32
C PHE A 256 13.61 -9.58 6.03
N MET A 257 12.29 -9.43 5.85
CA MET A 257 11.55 -9.80 4.65
C MET A 257 11.28 -8.56 3.79
N PRO A 258 10.98 -8.75 2.50
CA PRO A 258 10.15 -7.80 1.81
C PRO A 258 8.73 -7.98 2.41
N ASP A 259 8.49 -7.40 3.59
CA ASP A 259 7.18 -7.29 4.20
C ASP A 259 6.31 -6.33 3.38
N CYS A 260 5.00 -6.36 3.58
CA CYS A 260 4.12 -5.35 3.03
C CYS A 260 4.64 -3.96 3.38
N SER A 261 4.68 -3.07 2.39
CA SER A 261 5.21 -1.71 2.58
C SER A 261 4.45 -0.97 3.68
N PHE A 262 3.20 -1.36 3.91
CA PHE A 262 2.29 -0.81 4.89
C PHE A 262 1.61 -1.94 5.66
N GLU A 263 1.59 -1.84 6.98
CA GLU A 263 0.69 -2.63 7.81
C GLU A 263 -0.72 -2.04 7.71
N MET A 264 -1.72 -2.91 7.58
CA MET A 264 -3.12 -2.52 7.57
C MET A 264 -3.88 -3.12 8.75
N ASN A 265 -4.53 -2.25 9.51
CA ASN A 265 -5.46 -2.61 10.57
C ASN A 265 -6.82 -1.97 10.27
N ILE A 266 -7.92 -2.56 10.73
CA ILE A 266 -9.24 -1.93 10.63
C ILE A 266 -9.70 -1.57 12.03
N ILE A 267 -9.91 -0.27 12.26
CA ILE A 267 -10.54 0.21 13.48
C ILE A 267 -12.05 0.30 13.27
N VAL A 268 -12.79 0.00 14.33
CA VAL A 268 -14.25 0.11 14.37
C VAL A 268 -14.60 1.14 15.43
N VAL A 269 -15.36 2.16 15.07
CA VAL A 269 -15.79 3.21 16.01
C VAL A 269 -17.30 3.21 16.10
N ASP A 270 -17.79 3.08 17.33
CA ASP A 270 -19.20 3.19 17.66
C ASP A 270 -19.52 4.64 18.03
N PHE A 271 -20.51 5.22 17.35
CA PHE A 271 -20.96 6.59 17.55
C PHE A 271 -22.43 6.64 17.98
N LEU A 272 -22.76 7.63 18.80
CA LEU A 272 -24.12 8.18 18.89
C LEU A 272 -24.15 9.50 18.12
N VAL A 273 -25.12 9.63 17.20
CA VAL A 273 -25.25 10.78 16.30
C VAL A 273 -26.62 11.44 16.49
N ASP A 274 -26.63 12.70 16.90
CA ASP A 274 -27.88 13.45 17.12
C ASP A 274 -28.39 14.14 15.85
N LYS A 275 -27.49 14.68 15.02
CA LYS A 275 -27.81 15.39 13.78
C LYS A 275 -26.89 14.96 12.66
N PHE A 276 -27.52 14.60 11.55
CA PHE A 276 -26.85 14.36 10.29
C PHE A 276 -26.86 15.62 9.42
N PRO A 277 -25.82 15.83 8.60
CA PRO A 277 -24.59 15.03 8.48
C PRO A 277 -23.61 15.29 9.64
N ALA A 278 -22.90 14.24 10.07
CA ALA A 278 -21.87 14.35 11.11
C ALA A 278 -20.46 14.21 10.51
N CYS A 279 -19.51 14.96 11.07
CA CYS A 279 -18.13 15.03 10.60
C CYS A 279 -17.17 14.62 11.72
N PHE A 280 -16.13 13.86 11.38
CA PHE A 280 -14.99 13.62 12.25
C PHE A 280 -13.70 13.52 11.42
N GLN A 281 -12.55 13.64 12.06
CA GLN A 281 -11.26 13.60 11.40
C GLN A 281 -10.44 12.41 11.92
N ILE A 282 -9.78 11.70 11.00
CA ILE A 282 -8.75 10.71 11.31
C ILE A 282 -7.42 11.46 11.41
N LEU A 283 -6.64 11.17 12.46
CA LEU A 283 -5.35 11.80 12.70
C LEU A 283 -4.19 10.81 12.56
N TYR A 284 -3.16 11.22 11.82
CA TYR A 284 -1.88 10.55 11.70
C TYR A 284 -0.75 11.50 12.09
N ASP A 285 0.29 10.94 12.69
CA ASP A 285 1.62 11.53 12.77
C ASP A 285 2.49 10.95 11.65
N GLY A 286 3.50 11.68 11.23
CA GLY A 286 4.54 11.23 10.33
C GLY A 286 4.78 12.15 9.14
N LEU A 287 5.75 11.77 8.32
CA LEU A 287 6.03 12.52 7.08
C LEU A 287 4.97 12.25 6.02
N ASP A 288 4.41 11.05 6.06
CA ASP A 288 3.36 10.57 5.17
C ASP A 288 1.98 10.69 5.81
N ASP A 289 1.49 11.93 5.92
CA ASP A 289 0.23 12.23 6.61
C ASP A 289 -1.02 11.77 5.83
N PHE A 290 -1.71 10.76 6.37
CA PHE A 290 -2.99 10.25 5.87
C PHE A 290 -4.22 10.85 6.57
N SER A 291 -4.03 11.86 7.43
CA SER A 291 -5.14 12.57 8.10
C SER A 291 -6.14 13.11 7.09
N CYS A 292 -7.42 12.88 7.36
CA CYS A 292 -8.54 13.32 6.51
C CYS A 292 -9.85 13.40 7.28
N ASN A 293 -10.80 14.16 6.73
CA ASN A 293 -12.16 14.25 7.27
C ASN A 293 -13.02 13.15 6.67
N LEU A 294 -13.78 12.47 7.53
CA LEU A 294 -14.81 11.53 7.17
C LEU A 294 -16.19 12.08 7.50
N THR A 295 -17.21 11.52 6.85
CA THR A 295 -18.58 12.00 6.94
C THR A 295 -19.54 10.85 7.14
N ILE A 296 -20.50 11.06 8.05
CA ILE A 296 -21.64 10.17 8.25
C ILE A 296 -22.86 10.90 7.73
N THR A 297 -23.53 10.32 6.74
CA THR A 297 -24.73 10.88 6.10
C THR A 297 -25.93 9.99 6.36
N HIS A 298 -27.10 10.62 6.48
CA HIS A 298 -28.37 9.93 6.62
C HIS A 298 -29.32 10.42 5.52
N HIS A 299 -29.79 9.49 4.67
CA HIS A 299 -30.57 9.85 3.48
C HIS A 299 -32.08 9.74 3.68
N THR A 300 -32.51 9.06 4.74
CA THR A 300 -33.90 9.02 5.21
C THR A 300 -34.08 10.12 6.25
N PRO A 301 -35.17 10.90 6.24
CA PRO A 301 -35.42 11.86 7.30
C PRO A 301 -35.68 11.11 8.62
N SER A 302 -34.72 11.16 9.55
CA SER A 302 -34.92 10.70 10.94
C SER A 302 -35.82 11.67 11.69
N ASP A 303 -36.82 11.12 12.39
CA ASP A 303 -37.50 11.79 13.49
C ASP A 303 -36.52 11.95 14.65
N ASN A 304 -35.86 13.12 14.78
CA ASN A 304 -35.19 13.70 15.98
C ASN A 304 -34.45 12.78 17.01
N ASN A 305 -34.20 11.53 16.69
CA ASN A 305 -33.72 10.51 17.61
C ASN A 305 -32.24 10.27 17.34
N THR A 306 -31.47 10.23 18.42
CA THR A 306 -30.06 9.82 18.41
C THR A 306 -29.92 8.46 17.75
N ALA A 307 -29.11 8.39 16.69
CA ALA A 307 -28.85 7.18 15.94
C ALA A 307 -27.52 6.55 16.37
N TYR A 308 -27.51 5.22 16.54
CA TYR A 308 -26.27 4.47 16.75
C TYR A 308 -25.65 4.13 15.39
N VAL A 309 -24.38 4.47 15.22
CA VAL A 309 -23.64 4.26 13.97
C VAL A 309 -22.35 3.54 14.27
N ARG A 310 -22.09 2.44 13.56
CA ARG A 310 -20.81 1.73 13.60
C ARG A 310 -20.03 1.99 12.33
N TYR A 311 -18.80 2.49 12.48
CA TYR A 311 -17.94 2.89 11.36
C TYR A 311 -16.65 2.05 11.34
N PHE A 312 -16.38 1.39 10.23
CA PHE A 312 -15.17 0.62 9.93
C PHE A 312 -14.20 1.45 9.08
N ILE A 313 -12.96 1.59 9.55
CA ILE A 313 -11.94 2.45 8.96
C ILE A 313 -10.66 1.63 8.76
N PRO A 314 -10.28 1.32 7.52
CA PRO A 314 -8.95 0.79 7.22
C PRO A 314 -7.88 1.85 7.50
N ILE A 315 -6.93 1.49 8.34
CA ILE A 315 -5.79 2.29 8.80
C ILE A 315 -4.52 1.69 8.23
N TYR A 316 -3.68 2.54 7.63
CA TYR A 316 -2.45 2.15 6.93
C TYR A 316 -1.26 2.82 7.59
N GLU A 317 -0.37 2.01 8.16
CA GLU A 317 0.80 2.48 8.90
C GLU A 317 2.08 1.87 8.32
N HIS A 318 3.19 2.58 8.39
CA HIS A 318 4.49 2.03 8.05
C HIS A 318 5.59 2.77 8.77
N ILE A 319 6.68 2.06 9.03
CA ILE A 319 7.91 2.61 9.61
C ILE A 319 9.05 1.96 8.84
N ARG A 320 9.54 2.64 7.80
CA ARG A 320 10.67 2.18 6.96
C ARG A 320 11.94 2.94 7.27
N ASP A 321 11.85 4.25 7.32
CA ASP A 321 12.93 5.12 7.78
C ASP A 321 12.35 6.09 8.80
N LEU A 322 12.83 5.98 10.04
CA LEU A 322 12.47 6.86 11.14
C LEU A 322 12.75 8.34 10.87
N ASN A 323 13.51 8.68 9.83
CA ASN A 323 13.86 10.05 9.44
C ASN A 323 13.13 10.55 8.18
N SER A 324 12.66 9.67 7.30
CA SER A 324 12.07 10.09 6.00
C SER A 324 10.73 9.43 5.67
N ASP A 325 10.50 8.18 6.06
CA ASP A 325 9.45 7.32 5.53
C ASP A 325 8.75 6.58 6.69
N TRP A 326 7.83 7.31 7.36
CA TRP A 326 6.98 6.74 8.39
C TRP A 326 5.65 7.48 8.53
N ASN A 327 4.64 6.75 8.98
CA ASN A 327 3.40 7.30 9.50
C ASN A 327 2.83 6.42 10.63
N ARG A 328 2.05 7.04 11.51
CA ARG A 328 1.48 6.43 12.72
C ARG A 328 0.07 6.94 12.92
N PHE A 329 -0.89 6.04 13.09
CA PHE A 329 -2.25 6.44 13.42
C PHE A 329 -2.33 6.87 14.89
N ILE A 330 -2.86 8.06 15.15
CA ILE A 330 -3.00 8.61 16.50
C ILE A 330 -4.37 8.26 17.07
N GLY A 331 -5.42 8.47 16.28
CA GLY A 331 -6.80 8.43 16.77
C GLY A 331 -7.75 9.28 15.93
N ILE A 332 -8.88 9.65 16.54
CA ILE A 332 -9.93 10.44 15.87
C ILE A 332 -10.16 11.78 16.59
N ARG A 333 -10.52 12.82 15.84
CA ARG A 333 -10.89 14.14 16.34
C ARG A 333 -12.34 14.45 16.00
N ILE A 334 -13.06 14.97 16.99
CA ILE A 334 -14.44 15.43 16.87
C ILE A 334 -14.52 16.89 17.27
N GLU A 335 -15.00 17.74 16.35
CA GLU A 335 -15.16 19.18 16.59
C GLU A 335 -16.40 19.45 17.48
N ASP A 336 -17.53 18.79 17.22
CA ASP A 336 -18.79 18.95 17.98
C ASP A 336 -19.20 17.65 18.68
N THR A 337 -18.74 17.49 19.93
CA THR A 337 -19.03 16.32 20.77
C THR A 337 -20.47 16.27 21.28
N ASN A 338 -21.23 17.38 21.18
CA ASN A 338 -22.66 17.34 21.48
C ASN A 338 -23.41 16.62 20.36
N ASN A 339 -22.97 16.77 19.11
CA ASN A 339 -23.60 16.13 17.96
C ASN A 339 -23.14 14.69 17.72
N LEU A 340 -21.84 14.42 17.93
CA LEU A 340 -21.21 13.13 17.63
C LEU A 340 -20.43 12.63 18.84
N GLN A 341 -20.90 11.56 19.47
CA GLN A 341 -20.28 11.00 20.68
C GLN A 341 -19.64 9.64 20.40
N VAL A 342 -18.35 9.47 20.73
CA VAL A 342 -17.66 8.18 20.67
C VAL A 342 -18.10 7.32 21.85
N GLN A 343 -18.64 6.14 21.57
CA GLN A 343 -19.00 5.15 22.59
C GLN A 343 -17.84 4.20 22.88
N ASN A 344 -17.26 3.61 21.83
CA ASN A 344 -16.16 2.65 21.91
C ASN A 344 -15.34 2.64 20.63
N ILE A 345 -14.08 2.21 20.75
CA ILE A 345 -13.17 1.94 19.63
C ILE A 345 -12.71 0.49 19.73
N TYR A 346 -12.74 -0.24 18.61
CA TYR A 346 -12.29 -1.62 18.49
C TYR A 346 -11.29 -1.76 17.34
N LYS A 347 -10.59 -2.90 17.31
CA LYS A 347 -9.72 -3.36 16.23
C LYS A 347 -10.23 -4.70 15.71
N ILE A 348 -10.28 -4.87 14.39
CA ILE A 348 -10.59 -6.16 13.76
C ILE A 348 -9.39 -7.11 13.87
N CYS A 349 -9.68 -8.36 14.23
CA CYS A 349 -8.67 -9.40 14.45
C CYS A 349 -8.32 -10.22 13.21
N ASN A 350 -9.28 -10.42 12.31
CA ASN A 350 -9.18 -11.32 11.17
C ASN A 350 -9.40 -10.58 9.82
N PRO A 351 -8.57 -9.57 9.50
CA PRO A 351 -8.72 -8.80 8.27
C PRO A 351 -8.62 -9.65 7.01
N GLU A 352 -7.93 -10.80 7.02
CA GLU A 352 -7.82 -11.70 5.86
C GLU A 352 -9.17 -12.27 5.36
N HIS A 353 -10.22 -12.24 6.19
CA HIS A 353 -11.55 -12.67 5.78
C HIS A 353 -12.37 -11.58 5.09
N ILE A 354 -11.87 -10.35 5.06
CA ILE A 354 -12.53 -9.22 4.39
C ILE A 354 -11.99 -9.13 2.95
N PRO A 355 -12.83 -9.38 1.92
CA PRO A 355 -12.37 -9.45 0.53
C PRO A 355 -11.91 -8.12 -0.09
N LEU A 356 -12.27 -6.99 0.53
CA LEU A 356 -11.89 -5.67 0.04
C LEU A 356 -11.92 -4.65 1.17
N PHE A 357 -10.81 -3.96 1.38
CA PHE A 357 -10.66 -2.96 2.42
C PHE A 357 -11.18 -1.59 1.97
N ILE A 358 -12.35 -1.21 2.49
CA ILE A 358 -13.01 0.08 2.27
C ILE A 358 -13.43 0.70 3.61
N ASN A 359 -13.65 2.02 3.61
CA ASN A 359 -14.37 2.65 4.70
C ASN A 359 -15.84 2.29 4.56
N TYR A 360 -16.49 1.90 5.66
CA TYR A 360 -17.88 1.44 5.63
C TYR A 360 -18.54 1.76 6.97
N TYR A 361 -19.79 2.21 6.95
CA TYR A 361 -20.58 2.33 8.17
C TYR A 361 -22.00 1.83 7.97
N PHE A 362 -22.64 1.46 9.06
CA PHE A 362 -24.08 1.20 9.07
C PHE A 362 -24.72 1.94 10.24
N ILE A 363 -25.98 2.30 10.03
CA ILE A 363 -26.85 2.90 11.02
C ILE A 363 -27.73 1.75 11.55
N GLN A 364 -27.83 1.64 12.87
CA GLN A 364 -28.63 0.58 13.47
C GLN A 364 -30.07 0.61 12.96
N ASP A 365 -30.63 -0.58 12.70
CA ASP A 365 -32.00 -0.78 12.19
C ASP A 365 -32.26 -0.26 10.77
N GLU A 366 -31.22 0.12 10.02
CA GLU A 366 -31.33 0.55 8.63
C GLU A 366 -30.55 -0.36 7.66
N LEU A 367 -31.06 -0.48 6.43
CA LEU A 367 -30.35 -1.18 5.36
C LEU A 367 -29.29 -0.26 4.74
N PRO A 368 -28.06 -0.77 4.49
CA PRO A 368 -26.98 0.01 3.89
C PRO A 368 -27.30 0.39 2.44
N ASP A 369 -26.73 1.49 1.96
CA ASP A 369 -26.74 1.79 0.52
C ASP A 369 -25.90 0.76 -0.22
N LEU A 370 -26.44 0.23 -1.32
CA LEU A 370 -25.77 -0.79 -2.14
C LEU A 370 -25.22 -0.23 -3.48
N TYR A 371 -25.42 1.06 -3.73
CA TYR A 371 -24.91 1.74 -4.92
C TYR A 371 -24.96 3.25 -4.81
N GLN A 372 -24.00 3.91 -5.47
CA GLN A 372 -23.95 5.35 -5.62
C GLN A 372 -25.03 5.86 -6.60
N LYS A 373 -25.43 7.12 -6.39
CA LYS A 373 -26.40 7.86 -7.22
C LYS A 373 -25.82 9.22 -7.59
N ILE A 374 -26.37 9.89 -8.60
CA ILE A 374 -26.07 11.30 -8.85
C ILE A 374 -26.78 12.13 -7.77
N ALA A 375 -26.07 13.06 -7.14
CA ALA A 375 -26.63 13.91 -6.09
C ALA A 375 -27.80 14.76 -6.60
N LEU A 376 -28.85 14.85 -5.78
CA LEU A 376 -29.98 15.72 -6.07
C LEU A 376 -29.54 17.19 -6.09
N TYR A 377 -30.13 17.97 -7.00
CA TYR A 377 -29.76 19.37 -7.16
C TYR A 377 -30.02 20.17 -5.88
N SER A 378 -28.98 20.82 -5.35
CA SER A 378 -29.05 21.70 -4.19
C SER A 378 -28.08 22.88 -4.33
N LYS A 379 -28.20 23.87 -3.45
CA LYS A 379 -27.27 24.99 -3.34
C LYS A 379 -26.13 24.73 -2.34
N THR A 380 -26.16 23.61 -1.64
CA THR A 380 -25.17 23.20 -0.63
C THR A 380 -24.16 22.25 -1.24
N MET A 381 -22.99 22.12 -0.62
CA MET A 381 -22.01 21.11 -1.03
C MET A 381 -22.55 19.70 -0.77
N ILE A 382 -22.18 18.76 -1.62
CA ILE A 382 -22.49 17.32 -1.48
C ILE A 382 -21.89 16.78 -0.19
N ASN A 383 -20.64 17.15 0.08
CA ASN A 383 -19.92 16.80 1.30
C ASN A 383 -19.73 18.06 2.15
N PRO A 384 -20.43 18.17 3.29
CA PRO A 384 -20.33 19.33 4.19
C PRO A 384 -19.02 19.34 4.99
N CYS A 385 -18.38 18.18 5.15
CA CYS A 385 -17.10 18.05 5.84
C CYS A 385 -15.90 18.27 4.89
N TRP A 386 -16.16 18.55 3.61
CA TRP A 386 -15.13 18.76 2.61
C TRP A 386 -14.28 19.98 2.96
N LYS A 387 -12.98 19.76 3.11
CA LYS A 387 -11.97 20.82 3.23
C LYS A 387 -11.00 20.68 2.04
N PRO A 388 -10.63 21.76 1.35
CA PRO A 388 -9.65 21.69 0.28
C PRO A 388 -8.30 21.21 0.82
N TYR A 389 -7.56 20.47 0.00
CA TYR A 389 -6.22 19.99 0.35
C TYR A 389 -5.32 21.16 0.79
N GLY A 390 -4.87 21.12 2.03
CA GLY A 390 -3.94 22.08 2.63
C GLY A 390 -2.72 21.35 3.18
N ILE A 391 -1.62 22.08 3.35
CA ILE A 391 -0.50 21.57 4.14
C ILE A 391 -1.03 21.36 5.58
N PRO A 392 -0.77 20.21 6.21
CA PRO A 392 -1.16 19.99 7.60
C PRO A 392 -0.59 21.07 8.53
N VAL A 393 -1.36 21.53 9.53
CA VAL A 393 -0.97 22.66 10.40
C VAL A 393 0.29 22.33 11.21
N ASN A 394 0.36 21.12 11.77
CA ASN A 394 1.56 20.55 12.41
C ASN A 394 2.80 20.68 11.52
N ARG A 395 2.66 20.33 10.23
CA ARG A 395 3.76 20.42 9.27
C ARG A 395 4.22 21.85 9.04
N MET A 396 3.31 22.81 8.98
CA MET A 396 3.67 24.23 8.89
C MET A 396 4.44 24.68 10.14
N THR A 397 3.97 24.30 11.33
CA THR A 397 4.61 24.63 12.60
C THR A 397 6.03 24.06 12.68
N ILE A 398 6.22 22.79 12.32
CA ILE A 398 7.54 22.15 12.30
C ILE A 398 8.46 22.79 11.26
N ASN A 399 7.94 23.12 10.07
CA ASN A 399 8.71 23.82 9.05
C ASN A 399 9.13 25.23 9.52
N ASN A 400 8.25 25.95 10.23
CA ASN A 400 8.57 27.25 10.83
C ASN A 400 9.67 27.14 11.89
N ALA A 401 9.62 26.11 12.75
CA ALA A 401 10.67 25.84 13.73
C ALA A 401 12.00 25.48 13.06
N ASN A 402 11.99 24.59 12.06
CA ASN A 402 13.18 24.24 11.27
C ASN A 402 13.78 25.47 10.59
N ASN A 403 12.95 26.32 9.97
CA ASN A 403 13.41 27.56 9.35
C ASN A 403 14.04 28.52 10.37
N ALA A 404 13.45 28.67 11.57
CA ALA A 404 14.05 29.47 12.64
C ALA A 404 15.43 28.93 13.04
N PHE A 405 15.56 27.62 13.18
CA PHE A 405 16.84 26.96 13.48
C PHE A 405 17.90 27.22 12.39
N TYR A 406 17.58 26.99 11.12
CA TYR A 406 18.52 27.20 10.01
C TYR A 406 18.89 28.67 9.80
N ASN A 407 18.04 29.60 10.24
CA ASN A 407 18.32 31.04 10.24
C ASN A 407 19.13 31.52 11.47
N GLY A 408 19.49 30.62 12.39
CA GLY A 408 20.28 30.93 13.59
C GLY A 408 19.46 31.36 14.81
N ASP A 409 18.14 31.46 14.71
CA ASP A 409 17.24 31.77 15.83
C ASP A 409 16.80 30.47 16.54
N ILE A 410 17.77 29.82 17.17
CA ILE A 410 17.61 28.49 17.79
C ILE A 410 16.61 28.53 18.94
N THR A 411 16.61 29.60 19.75
CA THR A 411 15.70 29.79 20.88
C THR A 411 14.24 29.79 20.43
N LYS A 412 13.93 30.50 19.35
CA LYS A 412 12.58 30.54 18.80
C LYS A 412 12.14 29.18 18.27
N ALA A 413 13.04 28.42 17.65
CA ALA A 413 12.73 27.06 17.20
C ALA A 413 12.30 26.16 18.38
N TYR A 414 13.00 26.24 19.51
CA TYR A 414 12.65 25.49 20.72
C TYR A 414 11.31 25.94 21.31
N GLU A 415 11.07 27.24 21.42
CA GLU A 415 9.82 27.78 21.96
C GLU A 415 8.60 27.32 21.13
N ILE A 416 8.69 27.38 19.81
CA ILE A 416 7.62 26.94 18.90
C ILE A 416 7.26 25.47 19.17
N LEU A 417 8.25 24.59 19.21
CA LEU A 417 8.02 23.15 19.36
C LEU A 417 7.60 22.76 20.77
N GLN A 418 8.20 23.37 21.80
CA GLN A 418 7.81 23.12 23.20
C GLN A 418 6.36 23.55 23.45
N LYS A 419 5.96 24.73 22.96
CA LYS A 419 4.57 25.20 23.05
C LYS A 419 3.62 24.26 22.31
N SER A 420 3.96 23.86 21.08
CA SER A 420 3.11 22.96 20.28
C SER A 420 2.97 21.58 20.95
N MET A 421 4.04 21.07 21.56
CA MET A 421 4.01 19.81 22.31
C MET A 421 3.15 19.89 23.59
N GLN A 422 3.00 21.07 24.19
CA GLN A 422 2.10 21.29 25.32
C GLN A 422 0.63 21.40 24.87
N GLU A 423 0.38 22.03 23.73
CA GLU A 423 -0.97 22.20 23.16
C GLU A 423 -1.53 20.90 22.57
N GLU A 424 -0.66 20.08 21.95
CA GLU A 424 -1.03 18.80 21.32
C GLU A 424 -0.18 17.64 21.87
N PRO A 425 -0.33 17.27 23.15
CA PRO A 425 0.52 16.26 23.81
C PRO A 425 0.32 14.82 23.30
N TYR A 426 -0.68 14.59 22.45
CA TYR A 426 -0.90 13.32 21.77
C TYR A 426 -0.01 13.12 20.53
N SER A 427 0.50 14.21 19.94
CA SER A 427 1.33 14.15 18.73
C SER A 427 2.80 13.97 19.09
N LEU A 428 3.44 13.00 18.44
CA LEU A 428 4.85 12.71 18.59
C LEU A 428 5.73 13.63 17.73
N GLU A 429 5.17 14.21 16.66
CA GLU A 429 5.95 14.94 15.66
C GLU A 429 6.70 16.14 16.24
N TYR A 430 6.06 16.93 17.11
CA TYR A 430 6.69 18.12 17.69
C TYR A 430 7.87 17.74 18.59
N GLY A 431 7.72 16.70 19.41
CA GLY A 431 8.78 16.22 20.29
C GLY A 431 9.92 15.57 19.51
N LEU A 432 9.61 14.76 18.49
CA LEU A 432 10.62 14.16 17.61
C LEU A 432 11.39 15.24 16.83
N ALA A 433 10.71 16.26 16.32
CA ALA A 433 11.33 17.40 15.66
C ALA A 433 12.24 18.16 16.64
N LEU A 434 11.79 18.38 17.88
CA LEU A 434 12.57 19.06 18.91
C LEU A 434 13.84 18.29 19.26
N ALA A 435 13.73 16.97 19.48
CA ALA A 435 14.88 16.11 19.74
C ALA A 435 15.88 16.12 18.57
N ASN A 436 15.40 16.04 17.32
CA ASN A 436 16.26 16.12 16.13
C ASN A 436 16.98 17.47 16.02
N ILE A 437 16.33 18.59 16.34
CA ILE A 437 17.00 19.89 16.37
C ILE A 437 18.08 19.92 17.46
N TYR A 438 17.81 19.37 18.66
CA TYR A 438 18.82 19.25 19.70
C TYR A 438 20.02 18.39 19.27
N GLU A 439 19.78 17.25 18.61
CA GLU A 439 20.84 16.40 18.04
C GLU A 439 21.70 17.17 17.04
N LYS A 440 21.07 17.90 16.10
CA LYS A 440 21.76 18.74 15.11
C LYS A 440 22.55 19.89 15.75
N ALA A 441 22.08 20.40 16.89
CA ALA A 441 22.77 21.42 17.67
C ALA A 441 23.91 20.86 18.54
N GLY A 442 24.13 19.54 18.56
CA GLY A 442 25.10 18.86 19.43
C GLY A 442 24.66 18.76 20.90
N GLN A 443 23.40 19.05 21.19
CA GLN A 443 22.79 19.08 22.52
C GLN A 443 22.18 17.72 22.88
N MET A 444 23.03 16.69 22.95
CA MET A 444 22.61 15.29 23.08
C MET A 444 21.85 14.99 24.38
N GLU A 445 22.23 15.62 25.50
CA GLU A 445 21.55 15.43 26.80
C GLU A 445 20.13 16.02 26.80
N GLN A 446 19.93 17.15 26.12
CA GLN A 446 18.61 17.74 25.93
C GLN A 446 17.74 16.86 25.03
N ALA A 447 18.28 16.34 23.93
CA ALA A 447 17.58 15.38 23.07
C ALA A 447 17.15 14.13 23.85
N LYS A 448 18.06 13.58 24.68
CA LYS A 448 17.76 12.44 25.57
C LYS A 448 16.59 12.75 26.51
N THR A 449 16.58 13.94 27.11
CA THR A 449 15.51 14.38 28.01
C THR A 449 14.16 14.46 27.31
N VAL A 450 14.13 14.99 26.07
CA VAL A 450 12.90 15.03 25.27
C VAL A 450 12.39 13.63 24.95
N TYR A 451 13.26 12.70 24.54
CA TYR A 451 12.85 11.31 24.29
C TYR A 451 12.28 10.63 25.55
N LEU A 452 12.90 10.84 26.72
CA LEU A 452 12.37 10.30 27.98
C LEU A 452 10.99 10.89 28.34
N GLN A 453 10.78 12.18 28.09
CA GLN A 453 9.48 12.82 28.26
C GLN A 453 8.42 12.19 27.32
N LEU A 454 8.77 11.95 26.06
CA LEU A 454 7.88 11.30 25.10
C LEU A 454 7.56 9.85 25.50
N ILE A 455 8.55 9.07 25.95
CA ILE A 455 8.35 7.69 26.41
C ILE A 455 7.44 7.67 27.64
N SER A 456 7.59 8.61 28.56
CA SER A 456 6.70 8.73 29.71
C SER A 456 5.25 8.96 29.30
N ASN A 457 5.01 9.79 28.27
CA ASN A 457 3.67 10.06 27.75
C ASN A 457 3.09 8.93 26.89
N LYS A 458 3.95 8.22 26.13
CA LYS A 458 3.61 7.13 25.20
C LYS A 458 4.49 5.91 25.47
N PRO A 459 4.26 5.20 26.60
CA PRO A 459 5.14 4.13 27.11
C PRO A 459 5.25 2.90 26.19
N HIS A 460 4.36 2.77 25.21
CA HIS A 460 4.25 1.62 24.32
C HIS A 460 4.66 1.90 22.87
N GLU A 461 5.13 3.12 22.54
CA GLU A 461 5.48 3.49 21.17
C GLU A 461 6.91 3.05 20.78
N PRO A 462 7.09 2.10 19.83
CA PRO A 462 8.41 1.58 19.46
C PRO A 462 9.37 2.63 18.92
N ILE A 463 8.87 3.58 18.12
CA ILE A 463 9.66 4.64 17.49
C ILE A 463 10.52 5.37 18.52
N LEU A 464 9.96 5.65 19.71
CA LEU A 464 10.63 6.40 20.75
C LEU A 464 11.81 5.62 21.36
N GLY A 465 11.63 4.32 21.60
CA GLY A 465 12.70 3.45 22.07
C GLY A 465 13.81 3.30 21.03
N MET A 466 13.45 3.17 19.75
CA MET A 466 14.42 3.09 18.65
C MET A 466 15.26 4.37 18.55
N LYS A 467 14.61 5.54 18.56
CA LYS A 467 15.29 6.85 18.52
C LYS A 467 16.22 7.05 19.70
N LEU A 468 15.75 6.76 20.91
CA LEU A 468 16.57 6.88 22.11
C LEU A 468 17.76 5.91 22.07
N ASN A 469 17.56 4.65 21.70
CA ASN A 469 18.65 3.68 21.60
C ASN A 469 19.68 4.04 20.52
N ASN A 470 19.24 4.62 19.40
CA ASN A 470 20.12 5.13 18.36
C ASN A 470 20.96 6.30 18.88
N LEU A 471 20.36 7.24 19.61
CA LEU A 471 21.08 8.34 20.26
C LEU A 471 22.13 7.83 21.26
N LEU A 472 21.80 6.86 22.13
CA LEU A 472 22.75 6.26 23.07
C LEU A 472 23.93 5.58 22.35
N THR A 473 23.69 5.05 21.15
CA THR A 473 24.73 4.46 20.32
C THR A 473 25.62 5.52 19.67
N GLN A 474 25.06 6.67 19.25
CA GLN A 474 25.84 7.81 18.75
C GLN A 474 26.74 8.44 19.83
N ILE A 475 26.28 8.45 21.09
CA ILE A 475 27.07 8.92 22.24
C ILE A 475 28.19 7.91 22.61
N ASN A 476 28.21 6.72 22.00
CA ASN A 476 29.21 5.67 22.18
C ASN A 476 29.35 5.17 23.63
N LEU A 477 28.21 5.06 24.33
CA LEU A 477 28.15 4.46 25.66
C LEU A 477 28.56 2.98 25.63
N SER A 478 29.27 2.54 26.67
CA SER A 478 29.60 1.12 26.85
C SER A 478 28.33 0.28 27.06
N LYS A 479 28.48 -1.04 26.96
CA LYS A 479 27.35 -1.97 27.18
C LYS A 479 26.81 -1.85 28.61
N GLU A 480 27.69 -1.75 29.59
CA GLU A 480 27.37 -1.60 31.01
C GLU A 480 26.66 -0.27 31.29
N GLU A 481 27.12 0.82 30.67
CA GLU A 481 26.48 2.13 30.78
C GLU A 481 25.06 2.12 30.19
N LYS A 482 24.86 1.49 29.03
CA LYS A 482 23.53 1.30 28.43
C LYS A 482 22.62 0.46 29.33
N GLN A 483 23.15 -0.61 29.93
CA GLN A 483 22.41 -1.44 30.87
C GLN A 483 21.98 -0.64 32.10
N SER A 484 22.89 0.13 32.71
CA SER A 484 22.57 0.99 33.85
C SER A 484 21.52 2.03 33.47
N PHE A 485 21.68 2.66 32.31
CA PHE A 485 20.71 3.64 31.81
C PHE A 485 19.31 3.05 31.68
N TRP A 486 19.16 1.95 30.96
CA TRP A 486 17.84 1.33 30.78
C TRP A 486 17.27 0.79 32.10
N LYS A 487 18.11 0.34 33.03
CA LYS A 487 17.71 -0.03 34.39
C LYS A 487 17.13 1.16 35.16
N ASP A 488 17.75 2.33 35.06
CA ASP A 488 17.24 3.54 35.70
C ASP A 488 15.92 3.98 35.05
N VAL A 489 15.79 3.88 33.73
CA VAL A 489 14.55 4.20 33.01
C VAL A 489 13.39 3.32 33.46
N ILE A 490 13.56 1.99 33.53
CA ILE A 490 12.47 1.09 34.00
C ILE A 490 12.10 1.32 35.47
N SER A 491 13.02 1.84 36.29
CA SER A 491 12.72 2.20 37.68
C SER A 491 11.79 3.41 37.79
N GLN A 492 11.90 4.35 36.83
CA GLN A 492 11.06 5.55 36.76
C GLN A 492 9.77 5.30 35.97
N LEU A 493 9.82 4.42 34.97
CA LEU A 493 8.73 4.10 34.04
C LEU A 493 8.44 2.59 34.03
N PRO A 494 7.96 2.01 35.15
CA PRO A 494 7.75 0.57 35.28
C PRO A 494 6.68 0.00 34.33
N ASP A 495 5.78 0.86 33.83
CA ASP A 495 4.69 0.48 32.92
C ASP A 495 5.06 0.62 31.44
N SER A 496 6.32 0.99 31.10
CA SER A 496 6.76 1.09 29.72
C SER A 496 7.23 -0.23 29.14
N SER A 497 6.41 -0.82 28.26
CA SER A 497 6.78 -2.04 27.54
C SER A 497 8.04 -1.85 26.69
N VAL A 498 8.22 -0.66 26.11
CA VAL A 498 9.39 -0.31 25.29
C VAL A 498 10.65 -0.21 26.15
N ALA A 499 10.59 0.43 27.31
CA ALA A 499 11.74 0.50 28.23
C ALA A 499 12.19 -0.90 28.69
N TRP A 500 11.24 -1.77 29.06
CA TRP A 500 11.54 -3.16 29.41
C TRP A 500 12.17 -3.96 28.26
N LEU A 501 11.74 -3.72 27.01
CA LEU A 501 12.33 -4.39 25.84
C LEU A 501 13.78 -3.97 25.63
N TYR A 502 14.08 -2.67 25.67
CA TYR A 502 15.46 -2.21 25.50
C TYR A 502 16.35 -2.55 26.71
N TYR A 503 15.78 -2.61 27.92
CA TYR A 503 16.49 -3.16 29.07
C TYR A 503 16.86 -4.63 28.84
N SER A 504 15.92 -5.47 28.39
CA SER A 504 16.21 -6.87 28.01
C SER A 504 17.37 -6.97 27.02
N ARG A 505 17.37 -6.14 25.97
CA ARG A 505 18.43 -6.14 24.94
C ARG A 505 19.79 -5.69 25.45
N SER A 506 19.82 -4.91 26.54
CA SER A 506 21.06 -4.45 27.15
C SER A 506 21.72 -5.49 28.05
N LEU A 507 20.98 -6.55 28.43
CA LEU A 507 21.47 -7.58 29.37
C LEU A 507 22.30 -8.66 28.67
N ASP A 508 23.35 -9.12 29.37
CA ASP A 508 24.17 -10.27 28.97
C ASP A 508 23.62 -11.60 29.50
N ASP A 509 23.04 -11.59 30.71
CA ASP A 509 22.50 -12.80 31.32
C ASP A 509 21.18 -13.19 30.63
N ALA A 510 21.16 -14.38 30.03
CA ALA A 510 20.03 -14.84 29.23
C ALA A 510 18.74 -15.01 30.06
N ASN A 511 18.84 -15.37 31.34
CA ASN A 511 17.67 -15.54 32.20
C ASN A 511 17.08 -14.19 32.60
N ALA A 512 17.92 -13.24 33.01
CA ALA A 512 17.50 -11.88 33.32
C ALA A 512 16.93 -11.16 32.09
N ALA A 513 17.51 -11.37 30.90
CA ALA A 513 16.98 -10.89 29.64
C ALA A 513 15.58 -11.47 29.38
N LYS A 514 15.42 -12.80 29.49
CA LYS A 514 14.12 -13.47 29.33
C LYS A 514 13.07 -12.93 30.31
N GLU A 515 13.44 -12.69 31.57
CA GLU A 515 12.55 -12.12 32.59
C GLU A 515 12.10 -10.69 32.24
N ALA A 516 13.04 -9.80 31.91
CA ALA A 516 12.75 -8.44 31.48
C ALA A 516 11.86 -8.41 30.22
N LEU A 517 12.13 -9.30 29.26
CA LEU A 517 11.33 -9.46 28.05
C LEU A 517 9.92 -9.97 28.36
N SER A 518 9.78 -10.90 29.31
CA SER A 518 8.46 -11.39 29.76
C SER A 518 7.62 -10.24 30.33
N LYS A 519 8.25 -9.32 31.07
CA LYS A 519 7.59 -8.13 31.61
C LYS A 519 7.16 -7.19 30.48
N SER A 520 8.01 -6.96 29.49
CA SER A 520 7.67 -6.19 28.29
C SER A 520 6.44 -6.75 27.56
N ILE A 521 6.41 -8.06 27.31
CA ILE A 521 5.29 -8.77 26.66
C ILE A 521 4.01 -8.70 27.52
N SER A 522 4.12 -8.77 28.84
CA SER A 522 2.96 -8.67 29.73
C SER A 522 2.27 -7.29 29.65
N LEU A 523 3.03 -6.23 29.43
CA LEU A 523 2.54 -4.86 29.28
C LEU A 523 1.94 -4.62 27.88
N ASN A 524 2.55 -5.21 26.85
CA ASN A 524 2.03 -5.20 25.49
C ASN A 524 2.28 -6.53 24.78
N ARG A 525 1.25 -7.39 24.72
CA ARG A 525 1.36 -8.76 24.18
C ARG A 525 1.70 -8.80 22.70
N GLU A 526 1.39 -7.75 21.93
CA GLU A 526 1.76 -7.69 20.50
C GLU A 526 3.29 -7.74 20.31
N ILE A 527 4.09 -7.38 21.33
CA ILE A 527 5.56 -7.49 21.29
C ILE A 527 6.03 -8.92 21.04
N ALA A 528 5.28 -9.94 21.47
CA ALA A 528 5.64 -11.34 21.29
C ALA A 528 5.98 -11.66 19.82
N LEU A 529 5.25 -11.06 18.87
CA LEU A 529 5.42 -11.27 17.43
C LEU A 529 5.92 -10.04 16.67
N ALA A 530 6.11 -8.90 17.34
CA ALA A 530 6.56 -7.65 16.71
C ALA A 530 8.08 -7.56 16.55
N THR A 531 8.84 -8.44 17.20
CA THR A 531 10.31 -8.47 17.09
C THR A 531 10.81 -9.91 17.08
N PRO A 532 11.71 -10.28 16.15
CA PRO A 532 12.29 -11.62 16.13
C PRO A 532 13.25 -11.87 17.31
N TYR A 533 13.63 -10.84 18.07
CA TYR A 533 14.41 -10.98 19.31
C TYR A 533 13.74 -11.92 20.32
N THR A 534 12.41 -12.00 20.33
CA THR A 534 11.68 -12.93 21.20
C THR A 534 11.97 -14.39 20.90
N SER A 535 12.32 -14.72 19.65
CA SER A 535 12.68 -16.09 19.25
C SER A 535 13.98 -16.59 19.88
N MET A 536 14.83 -15.73 20.44
CA MET A 536 16.03 -16.18 21.16
C MET A 536 15.66 -16.89 22.48
N TYR A 537 14.59 -16.48 23.14
CA TYR A 537 14.26 -16.91 24.51
C TYR A 537 13.02 -17.79 24.63
N TYR A 538 12.15 -17.78 23.63
CA TYR A 538 10.89 -18.50 23.61
C TYR A 538 10.79 -19.41 22.39
N ASP A 539 9.97 -20.45 22.51
CA ASP A 539 9.63 -21.32 21.38
C ASP A 539 8.39 -20.81 20.65
N LEU A 540 8.23 -21.18 19.37
CA LEU A 540 7.10 -20.72 18.54
C LEU A 540 5.73 -20.98 19.19
N LYS A 541 5.57 -22.15 19.83
CA LYS A 541 4.32 -22.52 20.49
C LYS A 541 3.98 -21.56 21.65
N GLU A 542 4.99 -21.16 22.43
CA GLU A 542 4.83 -20.21 23.52
C GLU A 542 4.55 -18.80 22.98
N LEU A 543 5.23 -18.39 21.92
CA LEU A 543 5.03 -17.07 21.32
C LEU A 543 3.65 -16.89 20.71
N PHE A 544 3.17 -17.90 19.98
CA PHE A 544 1.82 -17.87 19.42
C PHE A 544 0.76 -17.96 20.51
N SER A 545 0.97 -18.74 21.59
CA SER A 545 0.02 -18.77 22.70
C SER A 545 -0.03 -17.44 23.47
N LEU A 546 1.10 -16.75 23.62
CA LEU A 546 1.16 -15.42 24.24
C LEU A 546 0.48 -14.33 23.38
N ALA A 547 0.58 -14.45 22.06
CA ALA A 547 -0.04 -13.51 21.12
C ALA A 547 -1.56 -13.70 20.98
N MET A 548 -2.07 -14.89 21.26
CA MET A 548 -3.49 -15.23 21.20
C MET A 548 -4.18 -15.12 22.57
N LYS A 549 -5.52 -15.02 22.57
CA LYS A 549 -6.32 -15.16 23.80
C LYS A 549 -6.49 -16.64 24.16
N THR A 550 -6.12 -17.07 25.37
CA THR A 550 -6.20 -18.49 25.77
C THR A 550 -7.22 -18.84 26.86
N GLU A 551 -7.73 -17.93 27.72
CA GLU A 551 -8.75 -18.30 28.74
C GLU A 551 -9.80 -17.20 29.08
N GLN A 552 -10.91 -17.65 29.69
CA GLN A 552 -12.23 -16.99 29.85
C GLN A 552 -12.33 -15.82 30.85
N ASN A 553 -11.26 -15.43 31.54
CA ASN A 553 -11.35 -14.49 32.69
C ASN A 553 -10.36 -13.31 32.65
N SER A 554 -10.13 -12.75 31.48
CA SER A 554 -9.39 -11.49 31.36
C SER A 554 -10.13 -10.50 30.48
N GLU A 555 -10.11 -9.24 30.91
CA GLU A 555 -10.36 -8.02 30.13
C GLU A 555 -9.31 -7.84 29.01
N ASP A 556 -8.88 -8.93 28.38
CA ASP A 556 -7.77 -8.96 27.43
C ASP A 556 -8.20 -8.48 26.04
N THR A 557 -7.46 -7.50 25.53
CA THR A 557 -7.58 -6.88 24.20
C THR A 557 -6.90 -7.70 23.09
N THR A 558 -6.71 -9.01 23.27
CA THR A 558 -6.00 -9.86 22.29
C THR A 558 -6.93 -10.64 21.38
N CYS A 559 -6.50 -10.81 20.13
CA CYS A 559 -7.22 -11.58 19.15
C CYS A 559 -7.21 -13.09 19.49
N PRO A 560 -8.33 -13.80 19.28
CA PRO A 560 -8.42 -15.22 19.59
C PRO A 560 -7.63 -16.08 18.60
N ASN A 561 -7.52 -15.65 17.34
CA ASN A 561 -6.78 -16.33 16.29
C ASN A 561 -5.73 -15.40 15.70
N LEU A 562 -4.65 -16.01 15.20
CA LEU A 562 -3.56 -15.34 14.51
C LEU A 562 -3.55 -15.77 13.04
N SER A 563 -3.53 -14.82 12.12
CA SER A 563 -3.52 -15.12 10.69
C SER A 563 -2.32 -15.98 10.27
N LEU A 564 -2.52 -16.87 9.31
CA LEU A 564 -1.46 -17.74 8.79
C LEU A 564 -0.31 -16.91 8.19
N ASN A 565 -0.64 -15.82 7.49
CA ASN A 565 0.36 -14.92 6.92
C ASN A 565 1.25 -14.29 8.01
N LYS A 566 0.66 -13.85 9.13
CA LYS A 566 1.42 -13.30 10.25
C LYS A 566 2.30 -14.34 10.94
N GLN A 567 1.83 -15.59 11.06
CA GLN A 567 2.65 -16.70 11.56
C GLN A 567 3.84 -17.00 10.63
N ILE A 568 3.61 -17.05 9.33
CA ILE A 568 4.64 -17.31 8.31
C ILE A 568 5.69 -16.18 8.31
N ALA A 569 5.26 -14.92 8.31
CA ALA A 569 6.14 -13.76 8.34
C ALA A 569 7.02 -13.76 9.60
N TYR A 570 6.42 -14.03 10.77
CA TYR A 570 7.16 -14.13 12.02
C TYR A 570 8.18 -15.29 12.01
N MET A 571 7.79 -16.49 11.57
CA MET A 571 8.71 -17.63 11.51
C MET A 571 9.91 -17.38 10.60
N LEU A 572 9.69 -16.78 9.42
CA LEU A 572 10.81 -16.49 8.53
C LEU A 572 11.73 -15.41 9.11
N THR A 573 11.19 -14.30 9.60
CA THR A 573 12.00 -13.23 10.20
C THR A 573 12.77 -13.72 11.44
N ALA A 574 12.15 -14.53 12.29
CA ALA A 574 12.80 -15.20 13.43
C ALA A 574 13.95 -16.10 12.97
N GLY A 575 13.72 -16.97 11.98
CA GLY A 575 14.77 -17.83 11.44
C GLY A 575 15.95 -17.06 10.87
N VAL A 576 15.70 -15.99 10.09
CA VAL A 576 16.76 -15.12 9.55
C VAL A 576 17.52 -14.41 10.68
N TYR A 577 16.81 -13.91 11.69
CA TYR A 577 17.40 -13.24 12.83
C TYR A 577 18.31 -14.16 13.65
N LEU A 578 17.87 -15.39 13.92
CA LEU A 578 18.65 -16.40 14.62
C LEU A 578 19.92 -16.79 13.84
N THR A 579 19.82 -16.95 12.51
CA THR A 579 21.00 -17.20 11.65
C THR A 579 22.02 -16.06 11.75
N LYS A 580 21.58 -14.79 11.79
CA LYS A 580 22.49 -13.65 11.96
C LYS A 580 23.15 -13.60 13.34
N ASN A 581 22.43 -14.04 14.37
CA ASN A 581 22.95 -14.15 15.74
C ASN A 581 23.70 -15.46 16.01
N GLN A 582 23.98 -16.27 14.98
CA GLN A 582 24.74 -17.51 15.06
C GLN A 582 24.06 -18.64 15.85
N ASP A 583 22.76 -18.52 16.13
CA ASP A 583 21.96 -19.61 16.72
C ASP A 583 21.37 -20.48 15.60
N TYR A 584 22.27 -21.18 14.90
CA TYR A 584 21.95 -21.91 13.66
C TYR A 584 20.98 -23.07 13.89
N GLN A 585 21.09 -23.78 15.02
CA GLN A 585 20.23 -24.93 15.29
C GLN A 585 18.77 -24.51 15.47
N LYS A 586 18.53 -23.48 16.30
CA LYS A 586 17.18 -22.96 16.52
C LYS A 586 16.61 -22.32 15.26
N ALA A 587 17.46 -21.66 14.46
CA ALA A 587 17.07 -21.14 13.15
C ALA A 587 16.58 -22.27 12.24
N LEU A 588 17.33 -23.38 12.15
CA LEU A 588 16.96 -24.54 11.33
C LEU A 588 15.64 -25.17 11.78
N ASP A 589 15.43 -25.34 13.09
CA ASP A 589 14.20 -25.93 13.62
C ASP A 589 12.95 -25.13 13.19
N ILE A 590 13.02 -23.79 13.27
CA ILE A 590 11.95 -22.89 12.84
C ILE A 590 11.76 -22.91 11.32
N LEU A 591 12.85 -22.78 10.55
CA LEU A 591 12.79 -22.70 9.10
C LEU A 591 12.35 -24.01 8.45
N LEU A 592 12.81 -25.16 8.97
CA LEU A 592 12.38 -26.48 8.51
C LEU A 592 10.92 -26.77 8.88
N PHE A 593 10.44 -26.26 10.02
CA PHE A 593 9.01 -26.32 10.35
C PHE A 593 8.19 -25.47 9.38
N LEU A 594 8.63 -24.25 9.08
CA LEU A 594 7.98 -23.37 8.09
C LEU A 594 7.92 -24.05 6.70
N LEU A 595 8.99 -24.75 6.31
CA LEU A 595 9.03 -25.48 5.05
C LEU A 595 7.97 -26.60 4.96
N LYS A 596 7.60 -27.24 6.08
CA LYS A 596 6.52 -28.24 6.11
C LYS A 596 5.15 -27.61 5.87
N ILE A 597 4.96 -26.35 6.26
CA ILE A 597 3.70 -25.61 6.08
C ILE A 597 3.62 -25.05 4.66
N THR A 598 4.69 -24.39 4.20
CA THR A 598 4.77 -23.77 2.88
C THR A 598 6.02 -24.20 2.11
N PRO A 599 6.03 -25.40 1.49
CA PRO A 599 7.20 -25.93 0.78
C PRO A 599 7.68 -25.07 -0.39
N ASN A 600 6.77 -24.32 -1.01
CA ASN A 600 7.04 -23.49 -2.19
C ASN A 600 7.55 -22.08 -1.83
N LEU A 601 7.69 -21.77 -0.53
CA LEU A 601 8.21 -20.48 -0.07
C LEU A 601 9.73 -20.45 -0.25
N HIS A 602 10.18 -20.04 -1.43
CA HIS A 602 11.60 -20.01 -1.81
C HIS A 602 12.48 -19.16 -0.87
N LEU A 603 11.89 -18.13 -0.24
CA LEU A 603 12.54 -17.26 0.74
C LEU A 603 13.16 -18.00 1.95
N VAL A 604 12.63 -19.18 2.31
CA VAL A 604 13.12 -19.96 3.46
C VAL A 604 14.44 -20.67 3.14
N TYR A 605 14.68 -21.00 1.87
CA TYR A 605 15.78 -21.88 1.47
C TYR A 605 17.15 -21.23 1.65
N SER A 606 17.30 -19.94 1.31
CA SER A 606 18.59 -19.25 1.46
C SER A 606 19.02 -19.14 2.95
N PRO A 607 18.14 -18.76 3.89
CA PRO A 607 18.41 -18.87 5.33
C PRO A 607 18.73 -20.29 5.82
N ILE A 608 18.03 -21.32 5.32
CA ILE A 608 18.34 -22.73 5.66
C ILE A 608 19.76 -23.08 5.20
N VAL A 609 20.10 -22.81 3.94
CA VAL A 609 21.42 -23.08 3.38
C VAL A 609 22.50 -22.34 4.16
N SER A 610 22.27 -21.07 4.49
CA SER A 610 23.20 -20.28 5.31
C SER A 610 23.36 -20.84 6.72
N ALA A 611 22.30 -21.33 7.35
CA ALA A 611 22.40 -21.90 8.68
C ALA A 611 23.15 -23.24 8.64
N LEU A 612 22.82 -24.14 7.70
CA LEU A 612 23.52 -25.42 7.53
C LEU A 612 25.02 -25.26 7.30
N LEU A 613 25.43 -24.31 6.44
CA LEU A 613 26.85 -24.05 6.15
C LEU A 613 27.69 -23.65 7.37
N ASN A 614 27.05 -23.08 8.40
CA ASN A 614 27.75 -22.61 9.61
C ASN A 614 27.52 -23.52 10.83
N THR A 615 26.82 -24.65 10.68
CA THR A 615 26.74 -25.68 11.72
C THR A 615 28.02 -26.53 11.76
N GLN A 616 28.38 -27.04 12.94
CA GLN A 616 29.62 -27.84 13.13
C GLN A 616 29.60 -29.15 12.32
N ASP A 617 28.43 -29.76 12.13
CA ASP A 617 28.21 -30.97 11.33
C ASP A 617 27.38 -30.63 10.08
N ALA A 618 27.94 -29.81 9.19
CA ALA A 618 27.25 -29.37 7.98
C ALA A 618 26.89 -30.57 7.09
N ASP A 619 25.59 -30.86 6.99
CA ASP A 619 25.05 -31.85 6.06
C ASP A 619 25.09 -31.32 4.62
N ILE A 620 26.20 -31.61 3.93
CA ILE A 620 26.46 -31.14 2.57
C ILE A 620 25.39 -31.65 1.59
N GLU A 621 24.85 -32.86 1.79
CA GLU A 621 23.78 -33.41 0.96
C GLU A 621 22.52 -32.55 1.04
N SER A 622 22.08 -32.23 2.25
CA SER A 622 20.95 -31.32 2.49
C SER A 622 21.19 -29.93 1.90
N ILE A 623 22.42 -29.40 1.99
CA ILE A 623 22.78 -28.10 1.41
C ILE A 623 22.57 -28.09 -0.10
N PHE A 624 23.04 -29.11 -0.84
CA PHE A 624 22.81 -29.22 -2.28
C PHE A 624 21.32 -29.44 -2.62
N TYR A 625 20.60 -30.21 -1.82
CA TYR A 625 19.16 -30.41 -1.98
C TYR A 625 18.37 -29.10 -1.87
N TYR A 626 18.59 -28.32 -0.81
CA TYR A 626 17.90 -27.04 -0.62
C TYR A 626 18.32 -25.99 -1.65
N SER A 627 19.61 -25.95 -2.02
CA SER A 627 20.10 -25.02 -3.04
C SER A 627 19.52 -25.31 -4.43
N SER A 628 19.46 -26.59 -4.84
CA SER A 628 18.87 -26.99 -6.11
C SER A 628 17.36 -26.76 -6.16
N THR A 629 16.68 -26.94 -5.01
CA THR A 629 15.25 -26.62 -4.88
C THR A 629 15.00 -25.12 -5.01
N LEU A 630 15.81 -24.27 -4.36
CA LEU A 630 15.74 -22.82 -4.52
C LEU A 630 15.91 -22.41 -5.99
N ILE A 631 16.88 -22.98 -6.70
CA ILE A 631 17.08 -22.71 -8.14
C ILE A 631 15.86 -23.14 -8.97
N THR A 632 15.22 -24.25 -8.62
CA THR A 632 13.99 -24.72 -9.28
C THR A 632 12.83 -23.74 -9.09
N LEU A 633 12.69 -23.17 -7.89
CA LEU A 633 11.63 -22.21 -7.56
C LEU A 633 11.91 -20.81 -8.13
N THR A 634 13.19 -20.41 -8.24
CA THR A 634 13.60 -19.11 -8.80
C THR A 634 14.53 -19.26 -10.00
N PRO A 635 14.08 -19.86 -11.12
CA PRO A 635 14.97 -20.25 -12.21
C PRO A 635 15.58 -19.06 -12.97
N TYR A 636 15.14 -17.83 -12.72
CA TYR A 636 15.61 -16.63 -13.43
C TYR A 636 16.43 -15.66 -12.56
N LYS A 637 16.70 -16.02 -11.30
CA LYS A 637 17.56 -15.25 -10.37
C LYS A 637 19.00 -15.75 -10.42
N ILE A 638 19.96 -14.82 -10.36
CA ILE A 638 21.39 -15.13 -10.47
C ILE A 638 21.98 -15.56 -9.12
N GLU A 639 21.47 -15.00 -8.02
CA GLU A 639 22.03 -15.17 -6.68
C GLU A 639 22.07 -16.64 -6.22
N PRO A 640 21.01 -17.46 -6.40
CA PRO A 640 21.05 -18.87 -6.02
C PRO A 640 22.04 -19.71 -6.84
N ILE A 641 22.32 -19.31 -8.10
CA ILE A 641 23.28 -20.00 -8.98
C ILE A 641 24.69 -19.80 -8.45
N ILE A 642 25.03 -18.56 -8.10
CA ILE A 642 26.35 -18.23 -7.54
C ILE A 642 26.52 -18.93 -6.19
N GLN A 643 25.48 -18.93 -5.34
CA GLN A 643 25.54 -19.59 -4.03
C GLN A 643 25.86 -21.09 -4.15
N ILE A 644 25.20 -21.84 -5.04
CA ILE A 644 25.45 -23.28 -5.19
C ILE A 644 26.82 -23.57 -5.82
N GLU A 645 27.30 -22.70 -6.71
CA GLU A 645 28.63 -22.82 -7.31
C GLU A 645 29.74 -22.56 -6.29
N ASP A 646 29.58 -21.54 -5.43
CA ASP A 646 30.50 -21.28 -4.33
C ASP A 646 30.53 -22.45 -3.34
N ILE A 647 29.39 -23.08 -3.06
CA ILE A 647 29.34 -24.29 -2.22
C ILE A 647 30.11 -25.44 -2.89
N TYR A 648 29.90 -25.68 -4.18
CA TYR A 648 30.63 -26.72 -4.92
C TYR A 648 32.14 -26.46 -4.98
N ASP A 649 32.57 -25.23 -5.24
CA ASP A 649 33.99 -24.90 -5.33
C ASP A 649 34.72 -25.03 -3.97
N ASN A 650 33.98 -24.94 -2.86
CA ASN A 650 34.53 -25.09 -1.50
C ASN A 650 34.30 -26.49 -0.88
N THR A 651 33.60 -27.41 -1.57
CA THR A 651 33.29 -28.74 -1.06
C THR A 651 33.61 -29.85 -2.08
N ASP A 652 34.35 -30.87 -1.67
CA ASP A 652 34.69 -32.02 -2.55
C ASP A 652 33.59 -33.11 -2.55
N TYR A 653 32.33 -32.73 -2.34
CA TYR A 653 31.22 -33.71 -2.16
C TYR A 653 30.73 -34.31 -3.49
N LEU A 654 30.55 -33.49 -4.53
CA LEU A 654 30.11 -33.96 -5.84
C LEU A 654 31.28 -34.12 -6.79
N SER A 655 31.34 -35.25 -7.51
CA SER A 655 32.23 -35.38 -8.64
C SER A 655 31.81 -34.45 -9.78
N LYS A 656 32.77 -34.11 -10.66
CA LYS A 656 32.49 -33.31 -11.86
C LYS A 656 31.37 -33.90 -12.75
N LYS A 657 31.18 -35.21 -12.71
CA LYS A 657 30.13 -35.90 -13.46
C LYS A 657 28.76 -35.68 -12.81
N GLU A 658 28.66 -35.91 -11.50
CA GLU A 658 27.43 -35.66 -10.73
C GLU A 658 27.03 -34.19 -10.78
N TRP A 659 28.00 -33.27 -10.83
CA TRP A 659 27.74 -31.84 -11.03
C TRP A 659 27.07 -31.53 -12.37
N VAL A 660 27.54 -32.16 -13.46
CA VAL A 660 26.92 -32.04 -14.79
C VAL A 660 25.52 -32.66 -14.81
N GLU A 661 25.32 -33.79 -14.10
CA GLU A 661 24.01 -34.46 -13.98
C GLU A 661 23.01 -33.54 -13.25
N LEU A 662 23.38 -32.96 -12.09
CA LEU A 662 22.55 -32.03 -11.33
C LEU A 662 22.06 -30.85 -12.20
N TRP A 663 22.96 -30.20 -12.92
CA TRP A 663 22.59 -29.08 -13.80
C TRP A 663 21.77 -29.51 -15.02
N SER A 664 21.96 -30.74 -15.49
CA SER A 664 21.15 -31.30 -16.57
C SER A 664 19.71 -31.50 -16.12
N ASP A 665 19.50 -32.02 -14.91
CA ASP A 665 18.17 -32.20 -14.30
C ASP A 665 17.47 -30.85 -14.07
N LEU A 666 18.20 -29.84 -13.57
CA LEU A 666 17.65 -28.49 -13.41
C LEU A 666 17.23 -27.88 -14.76
N LYS A 667 17.99 -28.13 -15.82
CA LYS A 667 17.66 -27.70 -17.18
C LYS A 667 16.40 -28.40 -17.71
N GLU A 668 16.13 -29.66 -17.36
CA GLU A 668 14.88 -30.31 -17.77
C GLU A 668 13.66 -29.63 -17.17
N LYS A 669 13.74 -29.20 -15.91
CA LYS A 669 12.67 -28.47 -15.22
C LYS A 669 12.44 -27.06 -15.80
N ALA A 670 13.51 -26.36 -16.18
CA ALA A 670 13.43 -25.00 -16.72
C ALA A 670 14.35 -24.79 -17.95
N PRO A 671 13.98 -25.32 -19.13
CA PRO A 671 14.87 -25.43 -20.30
C PRO A 671 15.19 -24.11 -21.00
N ASN A 672 14.46 -23.05 -20.65
CA ASN A 672 14.57 -21.71 -21.23
C ASN A 672 15.07 -20.68 -20.21
N SER A 673 15.60 -21.13 -19.06
CA SER A 673 16.27 -20.26 -18.09
C SER A 673 17.71 -19.95 -18.56
N PRO A 674 18.06 -18.67 -18.77
CA PRO A 674 19.46 -18.29 -18.98
C PRO A 674 20.35 -18.66 -17.80
N CYS A 675 19.86 -18.54 -16.56
CA CYS A 675 20.63 -18.76 -15.33
C CYS A 675 21.04 -20.23 -15.17
N ILE A 676 20.11 -21.15 -15.36
CA ILE A 676 20.36 -22.59 -15.30
C ILE A 676 21.27 -23.03 -16.45
N LEU A 677 21.09 -22.46 -17.64
CA LEU A 677 22.01 -22.70 -18.75
C LEU A 677 23.43 -22.18 -18.43
N CYS A 678 23.58 -21.06 -17.73
CA CYS A 678 24.89 -20.60 -17.27
C CYS A 678 25.55 -21.55 -16.27
N GLY A 679 24.79 -22.08 -15.30
CA GLY A 679 25.28 -23.09 -14.36
C GLY A 679 25.70 -24.39 -15.07
N LEU A 680 24.88 -24.88 -16.02
CA LEU A 680 25.22 -26.04 -16.83
C LEU A 680 26.46 -25.81 -17.71
N GLY A 681 26.58 -24.62 -18.31
CA GLY A 681 27.76 -24.24 -19.08
C GLY A 681 29.03 -24.28 -18.23
N ARG A 682 28.94 -23.85 -16.96
CA ARG A 682 30.04 -23.90 -16.00
C ARG A 682 30.37 -25.33 -15.58
N ALA A 683 29.35 -26.17 -15.38
CA ALA A 683 29.57 -27.59 -15.11
C ALA A 683 30.31 -28.29 -16.28
N TYR A 684 29.91 -28.02 -17.53
CA TYR A 684 30.63 -28.53 -18.70
C TYR A 684 32.07 -28.02 -18.79
N GLU A 685 32.30 -26.73 -18.54
CA GLU A 685 33.63 -26.13 -18.49
C GLU A 685 34.54 -26.83 -17.47
N LEU A 686 34.07 -27.02 -16.22
CA LEU A 686 34.82 -27.71 -15.16
C LEU A 686 35.13 -29.18 -15.49
N SER A 687 34.24 -29.82 -16.25
CA SER A 687 34.42 -31.18 -16.78
C SER A 687 35.26 -31.26 -18.07
N GLN A 688 35.87 -30.14 -18.51
CA GLN A 688 36.68 -30.01 -19.74
C GLN A 688 35.91 -30.26 -21.06
N GLN A 689 34.58 -30.21 -21.03
CA GLN A 689 33.71 -30.33 -22.22
C GLN A 689 33.48 -28.95 -22.87
N THR A 690 34.55 -28.33 -23.37
CA THR A 690 34.56 -26.93 -23.84
C THR A 690 33.54 -26.63 -24.94
N LYS A 691 33.37 -27.53 -25.92
CA LYS A 691 32.41 -27.35 -27.03
C LYS A 691 30.95 -27.34 -26.58
N GLU A 692 30.59 -28.19 -25.61
CA GLU A 692 29.22 -28.22 -25.08
C GLU A 692 28.97 -26.99 -24.20
N ALA A 693 29.97 -26.56 -23.40
CA ALA A 693 29.90 -25.32 -22.63
C ALA A 693 29.62 -24.10 -23.52
N GLU A 694 30.38 -23.94 -24.62
CA GLU A 694 30.22 -22.85 -25.60
C GLU A 694 28.79 -22.81 -26.17
N LYS A 695 28.28 -23.97 -26.61
CA LYS A 695 26.93 -24.12 -27.17
C LYS A 695 25.85 -23.73 -26.16
N ILE A 696 26.00 -24.15 -24.90
CA ILE A 696 25.05 -23.84 -23.83
C ILE A 696 25.07 -22.36 -23.46
N TYR A 697 26.25 -21.73 -23.34
CA TYR A 697 26.34 -20.28 -23.09
C TYR A 697 25.73 -19.47 -24.24
N LYS A 698 25.96 -19.84 -25.49
CA LYS A 698 25.30 -19.22 -26.66
C LYS A 698 23.77 -19.35 -26.58
N LYS A 699 23.25 -20.49 -26.11
CA LYS A 699 21.82 -20.70 -25.87
C LYS A 699 21.28 -19.82 -24.72
N ALA A 700 22.04 -19.66 -23.63
CA ALA A 700 21.68 -18.78 -22.52
C ALA A 700 21.52 -17.32 -22.98
N ILE A 701 22.46 -16.83 -23.79
CA ILE A 701 22.40 -15.49 -24.40
C ILE A 701 21.16 -15.34 -25.29
N GLY A 702 20.74 -16.39 -26.00
CA GLY A 702 19.52 -16.39 -26.80
C GLY A 702 18.24 -16.11 -26.00
N TYR A 703 18.22 -16.40 -24.70
CA TYR A 703 17.09 -16.15 -23.80
C TYR A 703 17.24 -14.87 -22.96
N ALA A 704 18.11 -13.94 -23.35
CA ALA A 704 18.44 -12.74 -22.55
C ALA A 704 17.24 -11.90 -22.10
N ARG A 705 16.14 -11.85 -22.87
CA ARG A 705 14.91 -11.12 -22.49
C ARG A 705 14.26 -11.62 -21.20
N LYS A 706 14.60 -12.84 -20.74
CA LYS A 706 14.03 -13.43 -19.53
C LYS A 706 14.80 -13.08 -18.25
N SER A 707 16.10 -12.85 -18.35
CA SER A 707 16.94 -12.42 -17.23
C SER A 707 18.18 -11.71 -17.77
N GLU A 708 18.24 -10.40 -17.57
CA GLU A 708 19.35 -9.57 -18.04
C GLU A 708 20.64 -9.87 -17.27
N GLU A 709 20.54 -10.11 -15.96
CA GLU A 709 21.67 -10.41 -15.07
C GLU A 709 22.35 -11.73 -15.47
N CYS A 710 21.57 -12.80 -15.66
CA CYS A 710 22.11 -14.08 -16.09
C CYS A 710 22.63 -14.06 -17.53
N ALA A 711 22.05 -13.22 -18.40
CA ALA A 711 22.60 -13.00 -19.74
C ALA A 711 23.96 -12.31 -19.68
N GLN A 712 24.15 -11.34 -18.78
CA GLN A 712 25.45 -10.73 -18.54
C GLN A 712 26.47 -11.76 -18.04
N LEU A 713 26.08 -12.64 -17.10
CA LEU A 713 26.92 -13.74 -16.65
C LEU A 713 27.30 -14.70 -17.80
N ALA A 714 26.35 -15.01 -18.71
CA ALA A 714 26.62 -15.83 -19.89
C ALA A 714 27.68 -15.21 -20.81
N TYR A 715 27.55 -13.90 -21.07
CA TYR A 715 28.53 -13.16 -21.88
C TYR A 715 29.92 -13.16 -21.24
N TYR A 716 29.98 -12.96 -19.92
CA TYR A 716 31.21 -12.98 -19.13
C TYR A 716 31.93 -14.34 -19.27
N ARG A 717 31.22 -15.43 -18.97
CA ARG A 717 31.79 -16.79 -18.99
C ARG A 717 32.18 -17.24 -20.40
N LEU A 718 31.36 -16.94 -21.40
CA LEU A 718 31.69 -17.27 -22.79
C LEU A 718 32.93 -16.51 -23.28
N ALA A 719 33.08 -15.23 -22.93
CA ALA A 719 34.27 -14.47 -23.31
C ALA A 719 35.55 -15.05 -22.69
N ILE A 720 35.49 -15.48 -21.43
CA ILE A 720 36.62 -16.13 -20.74
C ILE A 720 36.94 -17.48 -21.40
N LEU A 721 35.92 -18.30 -21.68
CA LEU A 721 36.08 -19.60 -22.32
C LEU A 721 36.70 -19.49 -23.73
N GLU A 722 36.25 -18.53 -24.54
CA GLU A 722 36.81 -18.29 -25.88
C GLU A 722 38.25 -17.79 -25.80
N TYR A 723 38.56 -16.93 -24.84
CA TYR A 723 39.92 -16.44 -24.62
C TYR A 723 40.87 -17.57 -24.21
N SER A 724 40.47 -18.40 -23.24
CA SER A 724 41.27 -19.54 -22.77
C SER A 724 41.41 -20.64 -23.82
N SER A 725 40.44 -20.77 -24.74
CA SER A 725 40.49 -21.69 -25.88
C SER A 725 41.33 -21.17 -27.05
N GLY A 726 41.93 -19.98 -26.96
CA GLY A 726 42.80 -19.38 -27.98
C GLY A 726 42.08 -18.50 -29.01
N ASN A 727 40.76 -18.34 -28.92
CA ASN A 727 39.94 -17.55 -29.84
C ASN A 727 39.85 -16.06 -29.41
N LYS A 728 41.00 -15.41 -29.20
CA LYS A 728 41.12 -14.04 -28.66
C LYS A 728 40.24 -13.01 -29.40
N ASN A 729 40.15 -13.10 -30.73
CA ASN A 729 39.36 -12.17 -31.54
C ASN A 729 37.85 -12.31 -31.29
N GLU A 730 37.37 -13.53 -31.09
CA GLU A 730 35.95 -13.81 -30.85
C GLU A 730 35.56 -13.37 -29.44
N ALA A 731 36.42 -13.61 -28.45
CA ALA A 731 36.26 -13.09 -27.08
C ALA A 731 36.13 -11.55 -27.04
N ILE A 732 37.02 -10.84 -27.76
CA ILE A 732 36.96 -9.37 -27.85
C ILE A 732 35.67 -8.90 -28.56
N SER A 733 35.24 -9.60 -29.61
CA SER A 733 34.00 -9.30 -30.33
C SER A 733 32.77 -9.46 -29.42
N LEU A 734 32.72 -10.56 -28.66
CA LEU A 734 31.67 -10.84 -27.68
C LEU A 734 31.62 -9.77 -26.59
N LEU A 735 32.76 -9.37 -26.02
CA LEU A 735 32.83 -8.30 -25.02
C LEU A 735 32.36 -6.95 -25.57
N LYS A 736 32.76 -6.58 -26.79
CA LYS A 736 32.25 -5.36 -27.45
C LYS A 736 30.74 -5.39 -27.64
N LYS A 737 30.18 -6.55 -27.99
CA LYS A 737 28.72 -6.74 -28.10
C LYS A 737 28.05 -6.63 -26.73
N ALA A 738 28.61 -7.25 -25.70
CA ALA A 738 28.10 -7.18 -24.34
C ALA A 738 28.10 -5.74 -23.80
N ILE A 739 29.16 -4.96 -24.01
CA ILE A 739 29.25 -3.54 -23.60
C ILE A 739 28.22 -2.68 -24.33
N ARG A 740 27.92 -2.95 -25.61
CA ARG A 740 26.87 -2.24 -26.34
C ARG A 740 25.47 -2.49 -25.77
N LEU A 741 25.23 -3.72 -25.29
CA LEU A 741 23.94 -4.11 -24.71
C LEU A 741 23.81 -3.70 -23.24
N TYR A 742 24.91 -3.75 -22.49
CA TYR A 742 24.98 -3.50 -21.05
C TYR A 742 26.12 -2.50 -20.75
N PRO A 743 25.96 -1.22 -21.12
CA PRO A 743 27.03 -0.23 -21.03
C PRO A 743 27.50 0.05 -19.59
N ASN A 744 26.63 -0.20 -18.61
CA ASN A 744 26.88 0.09 -17.20
C ASN A 744 27.63 -1.04 -16.47
N ASN A 745 27.91 -2.17 -17.13
CA ASN A 745 28.64 -3.27 -16.49
C ASN A 745 30.16 -3.06 -16.60
N ASN A 746 30.78 -2.65 -15.49
CA ASN A 746 32.21 -2.36 -15.41
C ASN A 746 33.11 -3.60 -15.62
N LEU A 747 32.62 -4.81 -15.32
CA LEU A 747 33.39 -6.06 -15.47
C LEU A 747 33.75 -6.31 -16.93
N PHE A 748 32.82 -6.06 -17.86
CA PHE A 748 33.11 -6.22 -19.29
C PHE A 748 34.16 -5.22 -19.78
N GLN A 749 34.15 -4.00 -19.24
CA GLN A 749 35.14 -2.99 -19.60
C GLN A 749 36.53 -3.34 -19.07
N GLN A 750 36.63 -3.92 -17.87
CA GLN A 750 37.88 -4.40 -17.29
C GLN A 750 38.45 -5.58 -18.10
N LEU A 751 37.64 -6.61 -18.36
CA LEU A 751 38.03 -7.75 -19.19
C LEU A 751 38.49 -7.33 -20.60
N LEU A 752 37.79 -6.38 -21.23
CA LEU A 752 38.19 -5.90 -22.55
C LEU A 752 39.55 -5.17 -22.53
N LYS A 753 39.93 -4.54 -21.41
CA LYS A 753 41.26 -3.96 -21.25
C LYS A 753 42.33 -5.04 -21.07
N GLU A 754 42.04 -6.07 -20.28
CA GLU A 754 42.95 -7.20 -20.05
C GLU A 754 43.20 -8.02 -21.32
N TYR A 755 42.18 -8.15 -22.18
CA TYR A 755 42.29 -8.93 -23.41
C TYR A 755 42.87 -8.14 -24.60
N LYS A 756 43.22 -6.86 -24.43
CA LYS A 756 43.97 -6.13 -25.45
C LYS A 756 45.45 -6.39 -25.22
#